data_AF-A0A2P4YX25-F1
#
_entry.id   AF-A0A2P4YX25-F1
#
_cell.length_a   1.000
_cell.length_b   1.000
_cell.length_c   1.000
_cell.angle_alpha   90.00
_cell.angle_beta   90.00
_cell.angle_gamma   90.00
#
_symmetry.space_group_name_H-M   'P 1'
#
loop_
_entity.id
_entity.type
_entity.pdbx_description
1 polymer ?
#
loop_
_entity_poly.entity_id
_entity_poly.type
_entity_poly.pdbx_seq_one_letter_code
_entity_poly.pdbx_strand_id
1 'polypeptide(L)'
;MNKIANIIDDNNKGFEIKSNGTKFERETSERIGTVTQQTNNIPDEKNSRSNHRRNKVSTSDFRGDGDLEGRPLEKEFAANNSSENYSNNKNGVELYRCDLVYVSSRKKVPITPVESCELQPIVILRDKMGKLWDDDDENPENPVINGLASIHYRWSRGPSRAVCTFHPSQVATLQCATTLRCFCGVGCYKQGFAQLRRFYEVRGMSPISPHPNSHTYGVPCRPFQFNDPDNSLRDRDDAHISLLLKTGLVHISTDQEEWTLVGDQRNYLPVSEDVGHQLKLEVFLIFKSGLDPNSELFEKSLSEARSFSETYSQITTACCVPNLPQAPPRCILNMPNNQMNGVGIHHNAGTAISHSRFKVFSWNVLAEIYASQEAFPHCDAYMLSWSYRKTRIIVEILSHQPDIVCLQEVQTEHFDDFFKPVLQQYGYEGVYKQKTTEIFTSGSGRRRDGKYTMDGCATFYKTNKFIAKENYSLEFSALIKEATHRTLPAEVKNNPAAIKRLLKDNVAVVILLEYRQNDTIGSDSNHSIHNQLTGNSSGVNRGIVGMSGTNLMLNNIQNQPGLLISSSNNQIQSDPSKKSMNSSTPLQVIIANTHIVANPEANDVKIWQAQTLVSVLEEYLHDCYRRQPVLPGLIICGDFNSTPDSALYRLLATGTCEKTHKDLAMDRYGLLSDLQLGHSMRLRSAYSMAKALVEGHNPNMLVSSTESLEPVFTNYTPNYLGCLDYVFYTDERLRLGGVLELLDEEALIREAAALQLPDWSLPNPQRPSDHLPLLTEFEWNI
;
A
#
# COMPACT_ATOMS: atom_id res chain seq x y z
N MET A 1 81.17 28.58 14.11
CA MET A 1 79.87 27.90 14.28
C MET A 1 79.45 27.44 12.88
N ASN A 2 79.85 26.28 12.37
CA ASN A 2 79.81 24.91 12.92
C ASN A 2 78.33 24.47 13.06
N LYS A 3 77.77 23.48 12.34
CA LYS A 3 78.32 22.44 11.41
C LYS A 3 77.30 22.17 10.27
N ILE A 4 77.73 22.08 9.00
CA ILE A 4 77.90 20.84 8.16
C ILE A 4 76.58 20.07 7.94
N ALA A 5 75.97 19.91 6.75
CA ALA A 5 76.37 19.88 5.33
C ALA A 5 76.81 18.51 4.75
N ASN A 6 76.16 18.12 3.63
CA ASN A 6 76.53 17.09 2.64
C ASN A 6 76.37 15.62 3.09
N ILE A 7 75.90 14.70 2.23
CA ILE A 7 76.49 14.31 0.93
C ILE A 7 75.45 14.02 -0.18
N ILE A 8 75.61 14.74 -1.32
CA ILE A 8 75.57 14.29 -2.74
C ILE A 8 74.30 13.55 -3.23
N ASP A 9 73.44 14.16 -4.06
CA ASP A 9 73.50 14.32 -5.54
C ASP A 9 73.57 12.99 -6.35
N ASP A 10 72.51 12.65 -7.10
CA ASP A 10 72.53 12.84 -8.57
C ASP A 10 71.19 12.49 -9.27
N ASN A 11 70.54 13.55 -9.77
CA ASN A 11 69.94 13.67 -11.10
C ASN A 11 68.87 12.68 -11.67
N ASN A 12 67.63 13.20 -11.69
CA ASN A 12 66.87 13.54 -12.91
C ASN A 12 66.22 12.43 -13.78
N LYS A 13 64.88 12.27 -13.68
CA LYS A 13 63.89 13.02 -14.48
C LYS A 13 62.44 12.66 -14.08
N GLY A 14 61.55 13.66 -14.09
CA GLY A 14 60.21 13.55 -13.51
C GLY A 14 59.11 13.04 -14.45
N PHE A 15 57.97 12.73 -13.85
CA PHE A 15 56.67 12.53 -14.52
C PHE A 15 55.57 13.19 -13.68
N GLU A 16 54.97 14.26 -14.19
CA GLU A 16 53.68 14.76 -13.70
C GLU A 16 52.55 14.03 -14.45
N ILE A 17 51.53 13.58 -13.73
CA ILE A 17 50.32 13.01 -14.34
C ILE A 17 49.21 14.06 -14.28
N LYS A 18 48.72 14.47 -15.45
CA LYS A 18 47.42 15.16 -15.60
C LYS A 18 46.42 14.25 -16.31
N SER A 19 45.17 14.45 -15.94
CA SER A 19 43.95 13.84 -16.47
C SER A 19 43.83 13.87 -18.01
N ASN A 20 43.38 12.76 -18.61
CA ASN A 20 42.04 12.69 -19.23
C ASN A 20 41.70 11.26 -19.71
N GLY A 21 40.40 10.95 -19.73
CA GLY A 21 39.89 9.58 -19.83
C GLY A 21 39.64 9.00 -21.22
N THR A 22 39.01 7.84 -21.21
CA THR A 22 38.23 7.14 -22.27
C THR A 22 37.44 6.04 -21.54
N LYS A 23 36.10 5.98 -21.63
CA LYS A 23 35.30 5.30 -22.67
C LYS A 23 35.81 3.91 -23.05
N PHE A 24 34.98 2.90 -22.78
CA PHE A 24 34.95 1.64 -23.52
C PHE A 24 33.52 1.38 -24.02
N GLU A 25 33.42 0.82 -25.21
CA GLU A 25 32.18 0.59 -25.95
C GLU A 25 31.62 -0.80 -25.65
N ARG A 26 30.34 -1.03 -25.97
CA ARG A 26 29.79 -2.38 -26.17
C ARG A 26 29.34 -2.51 -27.61
N GLU A 27 29.92 -3.50 -28.27
CA GLU A 27 29.59 -3.88 -29.65
C GLU A 27 28.22 -4.57 -29.70
N THR A 28 27.53 -4.42 -30.83
CA THR A 28 26.41 -5.30 -31.22
C THR A 28 26.61 -5.73 -32.67
N SER A 29 26.60 -7.05 -32.90
CA SER A 29 26.88 -7.66 -34.18
C SER A 29 25.65 -7.72 -35.10
N GLU A 30 25.71 -6.93 -36.17
CA GLU A 30 25.67 -7.37 -37.58
C GLU A 30 24.46 -8.18 -38.16
N ARG A 31 24.05 -7.74 -39.37
CA ARG A 31 23.35 -8.43 -40.51
C ARG A 31 21.85 -8.17 -40.66
N ILE A 32 21.25 -7.96 -41.86
CA ILE A 32 21.63 -7.72 -43.28
C ILE A 32 20.37 -7.03 -43.90
N GLY A 33 20.36 -6.13 -44.89
CA GLY A 33 21.42 -5.43 -45.63
C GLY A 33 20.85 -4.51 -46.74
N THR A 34 21.66 -3.53 -47.17
CA THR A 34 21.72 -2.85 -48.50
C THR A 34 20.46 -2.59 -49.36
N VAL A 35 20.30 -1.35 -49.86
CA VAL A 35 20.42 -1.03 -51.32
C VAL A 35 20.53 0.49 -51.64
N THR A 36 21.54 0.82 -52.44
CA THR A 36 21.80 2.04 -53.29
C THR A 36 22.02 3.47 -52.74
N GLN A 37 22.99 4.13 -53.37
CA GLN A 37 23.45 5.52 -53.26
C GLN A 37 22.96 6.37 -54.46
N GLN A 38 22.99 7.71 -54.34
CA GLN A 38 23.46 8.71 -55.35
C GLN A 38 23.26 10.14 -54.74
N THR A 39 24.28 10.85 -54.23
CA THR A 39 25.36 11.67 -54.89
C THR A 39 24.95 13.09 -55.37
N ASN A 40 25.78 14.08 -55.00
CA ASN A 40 25.95 15.43 -55.59
C ASN A 40 24.88 16.50 -55.21
N ASN A 41 25.18 17.79 -54.90
CA ASN A 41 26.39 18.63 -55.07
C ASN A 41 26.50 19.81 -54.05
N ILE A 42 27.72 20.38 -53.96
CA ILE A 42 28.25 21.59 -53.25
C ILE A 42 28.02 22.86 -54.16
N PRO A 43 28.23 24.19 -53.82
CA PRO A 43 28.97 24.89 -52.74
C PRO A 43 28.20 25.94 -51.86
N ASP A 44 28.66 26.22 -50.62
CA ASP A 44 29.54 27.33 -50.14
C ASP A 44 29.03 28.78 -50.30
N GLU A 45 28.94 29.53 -49.18
CA GLU A 45 29.99 30.53 -48.87
C GLU A 45 30.04 30.97 -47.39
N LYS A 46 31.21 31.51 -47.01
CA LYS A 46 31.54 32.13 -45.70
C LYS A 46 31.26 33.66 -45.82
N ASN A 47 31.45 34.58 -44.87
CA ASN A 47 32.23 34.61 -43.65
C ASN A 47 31.87 35.86 -42.79
N SER A 48 31.79 35.69 -41.45
CA SER A 48 32.47 36.51 -40.42
C SER A 48 32.19 38.01 -40.11
N ARG A 49 32.03 38.27 -38.80
CA ARG A 49 32.68 39.32 -37.96
C ARG A 49 32.30 40.82 -38.21
N SER A 50 31.53 41.49 -37.34
CA SER A 50 31.81 41.99 -35.96
C SER A 50 32.30 43.46 -35.89
N ASN A 51 31.64 44.34 -35.10
CA ASN A 51 32.31 45.22 -34.11
C ASN A 51 31.43 46.30 -33.41
N HIS A 52 31.97 46.78 -32.26
CA HIS A 52 31.80 48.10 -31.62
C HIS A 52 30.62 48.45 -30.69
N ARG A 53 30.90 48.25 -29.39
CA ARG A 53 30.95 49.25 -28.28
C ARG A 53 30.23 50.60 -28.44
N ARG A 54 29.38 50.90 -27.44
CA ARG A 54 28.84 52.24 -27.07
C ARG A 54 29.83 53.09 -26.27
N ASN A 55 29.64 54.42 -26.23
CA ASN A 55 29.84 55.23 -25.01
C ASN A 55 29.25 56.67 -25.11
N LYS A 56 29.05 57.30 -23.92
CA LYS A 56 28.55 58.67 -23.59
C LYS A 56 27.01 58.83 -23.54
N VAL A 57 26.38 59.09 -22.37
CA VAL A 57 26.39 60.29 -21.45
C VAL A 57 25.43 61.37 -21.99
N SER A 58 24.44 61.92 -21.28
CA SER A 58 23.95 61.83 -19.87
C SER A 58 22.62 62.59 -19.71
N THR A 59 21.80 62.33 -18.68
CA THR A 59 21.27 63.37 -17.73
C THR A 59 20.30 62.84 -16.66
N SER A 60 20.44 63.40 -15.44
CA SER A 60 19.45 63.67 -14.38
C SER A 60 18.54 62.58 -13.80
N ASP A 61 18.71 62.40 -12.49
CA ASP A 61 17.86 61.69 -11.52
C ASP A 61 16.37 62.04 -11.54
N PHE A 62 15.53 61.02 -11.41
CA PHE A 62 14.46 60.95 -10.40
C PHE A 62 14.24 59.46 -10.05
N ARG A 63 14.23 59.12 -8.76
CA ARG A 63 13.94 57.74 -8.29
C ARG A 63 12.44 57.58 -8.08
N GLY A 64 11.84 56.56 -8.69
CA GLY A 64 10.45 56.17 -8.49
C GLY A 64 10.21 54.74 -8.95
N ASP A 65 9.53 53.98 -8.09
CA ASP A 65 8.90 52.65 -8.24
C ASP A 65 9.67 51.52 -8.96
N GLY A 66 9.90 50.44 -8.21
CA GLY A 66 10.61 49.25 -8.69
C GLY A 66 9.70 48.04 -8.82
N ASP A 67 10.04 47.19 -9.80
CA ASP A 67 9.60 45.81 -9.85
C ASP A 67 10.15 45.03 -8.64
N LEU A 68 9.27 44.38 -7.86
CA LEU A 68 9.67 43.31 -6.96
C LEU A 68 8.70 42.13 -7.03
N GLU A 69 9.29 40.97 -7.30
CA GLU A 69 8.63 39.67 -7.34
C GLU A 69 7.97 39.35 -5.99
N GLY A 70 6.68 38.99 -6.02
CA GLY A 70 5.91 38.64 -4.83
C GLY A 70 6.38 37.32 -4.21
N ARG A 71 7.29 37.39 -3.24
CA ARG A 71 7.59 36.27 -2.33
C ARG A 71 6.35 35.91 -1.50
N PRO A 72 6.17 34.64 -1.10
CA PRO A 72 5.14 34.28 -0.12
C PRO A 72 5.42 34.99 1.21
N LEU A 73 4.39 35.60 1.79
CA LEU A 73 4.46 36.18 3.14
C LEU A 73 4.47 35.06 4.18
N GLU A 74 5.67 34.63 4.57
CA GLU A 74 5.88 34.00 5.87
C GLU A 74 5.51 35.03 6.96
N LYS A 75 4.38 34.83 7.64
CA LYS A 75 4.15 35.49 8.93
C LYS A 75 4.99 34.77 9.98
N GLU A 76 6.21 35.28 10.21
CA GLU A 76 6.97 34.98 11.41
C GLU A 76 6.10 35.32 12.64
N PHE A 77 5.92 34.35 13.54
CA PHE A 77 5.35 34.60 14.86
C PHE A 77 6.40 35.30 15.73
N ALA A 78 6.53 36.63 15.56
CA ALA A 78 7.24 37.45 16.52
C ALA A 78 6.53 37.39 17.88
N ALA A 79 7.24 36.96 18.91
CA ALA A 79 6.74 36.90 20.28
C ALA A 79 6.64 38.32 20.88
N ASN A 80 5.60 39.06 20.50
CA ASN A 80 5.27 40.33 21.15
C ASN A 80 4.62 40.07 22.51
N ASN A 81 5.39 40.27 23.57
CA ASN A 81 4.87 40.52 24.91
C ASN A 81 4.16 41.89 24.92
N SER A 82 2.91 41.92 24.46
CA SER A 82 1.97 43.00 24.72
C SER A 82 0.77 42.41 25.45
N SER A 83 0.75 42.60 26.77
CA SER A 83 -0.42 42.40 27.61
C SER A 83 -1.63 43.20 27.10
N GLU A 84 -2.83 42.72 27.41
CA GLU A 84 -4.12 43.39 27.17
C GLU A 84 -4.65 43.36 25.73
N ASN A 85 -5.17 42.18 25.34
CA ASN A 85 -6.47 42.05 24.66
C ASN A 85 -6.98 40.61 24.84
N TYR A 86 -7.56 40.31 26.01
CA TYR A 86 -8.29 39.06 26.23
C TYR A 86 -9.57 39.07 25.39
N SER A 87 -9.70 38.17 24.42
CA SER A 87 -10.95 37.99 23.67
C SER A 87 -12.05 37.43 24.58
N ASN A 88 -13.32 37.66 24.21
CA ASN A 88 -14.49 37.46 25.06
C ASN A 88 -14.87 35.98 25.37
N ASN A 89 -13.94 35.04 25.22
CA ASN A 89 -14.19 33.61 25.42
C ASN A 89 -14.22 33.24 26.92
N LYS A 90 -15.36 33.51 27.57
CA LYS A 90 -15.60 33.28 29.01
C LYS A 90 -15.35 31.84 29.49
N ASN A 91 -15.32 30.86 28.58
CA ASN A 91 -15.25 29.44 28.91
C ASN A 91 -13.84 28.85 28.76
N GLY A 92 -12.92 29.56 28.08
CA GLY A 92 -11.50 29.20 28.05
C GLY A 92 -11.18 27.91 27.29
N VAL A 93 -11.86 27.64 26.17
CA VAL A 93 -11.52 26.56 25.23
C VAL A 93 -11.64 27.12 23.82
N GLU A 94 -10.69 26.80 22.94
CA GLU A 94 -10.70 27.19 21.52
C GLU A 94 -10.59 25.96 20.61
N LEU A 95 -11.22 26.02 19.44
CA LEU A 95 -10.93 25.13 18.33
C LEU A 95 -9.55 25.54 17.77
N TYR A 96 -8.53 24.76 18.07
CA TYR A 96 -7.15 25.09 17.76
C TYR A 96 -6.72 24.64 16.35
N ARG A 97 -7.20 23.47 15.92
CA ARG A 97 -6.94 22.90 14.61
C ARG A 97 -8.14 22.08 14.17
N CYS A 98 -8.49 22.18 12.89
CA CYS A 98 -9.32 21.20 12.21
C CYS A 98 -8.63 20.91 10.89
N ASP A 99 -8.32 19.64 10.62
CA ASP A 99 -7.83 19.19 9.32
C ASP A 99 -8.71 18.05 8.78
N LEU A 100 -8.61 17.84 7.47
CA LEU A 100 -9.21 16.71 6.78
C LEU A 100 -8.12 16.09 5.91
N VAL A 101 -7.51 15.00 6.40
CA VAL A 101 -6.24 14.47 5.89
C VAL A 101 -6.39 12.98 5.62
N TYR A 102 -6.14 12.56 4.38
CA TYR A 102 -5.99 11.15 4.04
C TYR A 102 -4.57 10.62 4.26
N VAL A 103 -3.56 11.46 4.00
CA VAL A 103 -2.13 11.18 4.16
C VAL A 103 -1.43 12.50 4.50
N SER A 104 -0.46 12.47 5.41
CA SER A 104 0.33 13.66 5.78
C SER A 104 0.97 14.30 4.54
N SER A 105 0.53 15.49 4.16
CA SER A 105 1.10 16.24 3.04
C SER A 105 1.67 17.58 3.51
N ARG A 106 2.94 17.84 3.17
CA ARG A 106 3.58 19.14 3.41
C ARG A 106 3.01 20.25 2.51
N LYS A 107 2.41 19.87 1.38
CA LYS A 107 1.73 20.78 0.46
C LYS A 107 0.29 20.87 0.93
N LYS A 108 -0.21 22.07 1.25
CA LYS A 108 -1.61 22.32 1.69
C LYS A 108 -2.60 22.17 0.54
N VAL A 109 -2.64 20.99 -0.09
CA VAL A 109 -3.54 20.64 -1.19
C VAL A 109 -4.88 20.18 -0.59
N PRO A 110 -6.03 20.60 -1.13
CA PRO A 110 -7.32 20.07 -0.72
C PRO A 110 -7.37 18.54 -0.88
N ILE A 111 -7.87 17.85 0.15
CA ILE A 111 -8.18 16.42 0.09
C ILE A 111 -9.13 16.13 -1.08
N THR A 112 -8.93 15.02 -1.79
CA THR A 112 -9.77 14.59 -2.93
C THR A 112 -10.69 13.47 -2.47
N PRO A 113 -11.97 13.73 -2.13
CA PRO A 113 -12.88 12.71 -1.65
C PRO A 113 -13.10 11.64 -2.71
N VAL A 114 -13.29 10.39 -2.29
CA VAL A 114 -13.72 9.31 -3.18
C VAL A 114 -15.08 8.83 -2.73
N GLU A 115 -15.97 8.60 -3.69
CA GLU A 115 -17.25 7.94 -3.48
C GLU A 115 -17.09 6.65 -2.64
N SER A 116 -17.97 6.47 -1.65
CA SER A 116 -17.94 5.37 -0.69
C SER A 116 -16.65 5.24 0.14
N CYS A 117 -15.78 6.25 0.18
CA CYS A 117 -14.58 6.27 1.02
C CYS A 117 -14.72 7.35 2.10
N GLU A 118 -14.90 6.92 3.35
CA GLU A 118 -15.18 7.79 4.48
C GLU A 118 -14.13 8.91 4.67
N LEU A 119 -14.63 10.13 4.84
CA LEU A 119 -13.92 11.32 5.27
C LEU A 119 -14.01 11.43 6.79
N GLN A 120 -12.86 11.39 7.46
CA GLN A 120 -12.74 11.54 8.91
C GLN A 120 -11.99 12.84 9.22
N PRO A 121 -12.62 13.85 9.83
CA PRO A 121 -11.93 15.05 10.28
C PRO A 121 -11.09 14.75 11.52
N ILE A 122 -10.08 15.59 11.75
CA ILE A 122 -9.31 15.59 12.99
C ILE A 122 -9.45 16.98 13.61
N VAL A 123 -10.04 17.06 14.81
CA VAL A 123 -10.34 18.34 15.48
C VAL A 123 -9.59 18.41 16.81
N ILE A 124 -8.58 19.27 16.86
CA ILE A 124 -7.83 19.54 18.09
C ILE A 124 -8.38 20.80 18.76
N LEU A 125 -8.83 20.66 20.00
CA LEU A 125 -9.15 21.76 20.89
C LEU A 125 -7.92 22.16 21.72
N ARG A 126 -7.91 23.39 22.22
CA ARG A 126 -6.97 23.86 23.24
C ARG A 126 -7.74 24.45 24.42
N ASP A 127 -7.34 24.11 25.64
CA ASP A 127 -7.90 24.72 26.86
C ASP A 127 -7.12 25.96 27.35
N LYS A 128 -7.68 26.61 28.37
CA LYS A 128 -7.11 27.78 29.07
C LYS A 128 -5.70 27.57 29.66
N MET A 129 -5.25 26.33 29.82
CA MET A 129 -3.90 25.99 30.29
C MET A 129 -2.93 25.73 29.13
N GLY A 130 -3.41 25.77 27.89
CA GLY A 130 -2.64 25.50 26.68
C GLY A 130 -2.48 24.00 26.39
N LYS A 131 -3.18 23.11 27.10
CA LYS A 131 -3.20 21.67 26.82
C LYS A 131 -4.06 21.43 25.59
N LEU A 132 -3.60 20.51 24.73
CA LEU A 132 -4.29 20.12 23.51
C LEU A 132 -5.10 18.86 23.77
N TRP A 133 -6.30 18.82 23.19
CA TRP A 133 -7.29 17.75 23.31
C TRP A 133 -7.76 17.35 21.92
N ASP A 134 -7.85 16.06 21.64
CA ASP A 134 -8.48 15.56 20.41
C ASP A 134 -9.99 15.42 20.63
N ASP A 135 -10.78 15.47 19.55
CA ASP A 135 -12.23 15.32 19.66
C ASP A 135 -12.68 13.87 19.94
N ASP A 136 -11.79 12.90 19.71
CA ASP A 136 -11.97 11.48 20.02
C ASP A 136 -11.27 11.01 21.31
N ASP A 137 -10.61 11.90 22.06
CA ASP A 137 -9.92 11.54 23.31
C ASP A 137 -10.93 11.30 24.45
N GLU A 138 -11.10 10.02 24.86
CA GLU A 138 -11.98 9.58 25.95
C GLU A 138 -11.58 10.09 27.36
N ASN A 139 -10.47 10.82 27.49
CA ASN A 139 -10.02 11.36 28.76
C ASN A 139 -11.13 12.22 29.45
N PRO A 140 -11.52 11.92 30.70
CA PRO A 140 -12.55 12.69 31.43
C PRO A 140 -12.26 14.17 31.64
N GLU A 141 -11.00 14.62 31.49
CA GLU A 141 -10.63 16.03 31.51
C GLU A 141 -10.91 16.76 30.19
N ASN A 142 -11.13 16.05 29.08
CA ASN A 142 -11.38 16.65 27.76
C ASN A 142 -12.61 17.58 27.79
N PRO A 143 -12.52 18.84 27.32
CA PRO A 143 -13.63 19.78 27.26
C PRO A 143 -14.92 19.29 26.61
N VAL A 144 -14.85 18.30 25.71
CA VAL A 144 -16.04 17.68 25.11
C VAL A 144 -16.66 16.65 26.06
N ILE A 145 -15.83 15.75 26.61
CA ILE A 145 -16.26 14.65 27.50
C ILE A 145 -16.80 15.17 28.84
N ASN A 146 -16.20 16.24 29.38
CA ASN A 146 -16.68 16.87 30.62
C ASN A 146 -17.88 17.82 30.42
N GLY A 147 -18.37 17.99 29.18
CA GLY A 147 -19.55 18.78 28.85
C GLY A 147 -19.36 20.31 28.88
N LEU A 148 -18.11 20.80 28.95
CA LEU A 148 -17.80 22.24 28.89
C LEU A 148 -18.09 22.83 27.50
N ALA A 149 -17.94 22.04 26.44
CA ALA A 149 -18.28 22.42 25.06
C ALA A 149 -18.82 21.21 24.26
N SER A 150 -19.59 21.48 23.21
CA SER A 150 -19.98 20.52 22.19
C SER A 150 -19.40 20.91 20.83
N ILE A 151 -18.93 19.92 20.07
CA ILE A 151 -18.53 20.11 18.68
C ILE A 151 -19.71 19.73 17.78
N HIS A 152 -20.01 20.59 16.83
CA HIS A 152 -21.02 20.35 15.79
C HIS A 152 -20.36 20.40 14.41
N TYR A 153 -20.82 19.55 13.50
CA TYR A 153 -20.30 19.42 12.15
C TYR A 153 -21.41 19.76 11.15
N ARG A 154 -21.04 20.34 10.01
CA ARG A 154 -21.91 20.48 8.84
C ARG A 154 -21.14 20.14 7.59
N TRP A 155 -21.62 19.14 6.88
CA TRP A 155 -21.17 18.77 5.55
C TRP A 155 -22.11 19.38 4.52
N SER A 156 -21.56 20.18 3.61
CA SER A 156 -22.30 20.76 2.50
C SER A 156 -21.67 20.38 1.16
N ARG A 157 -22.50 20.06 0.17
CA ARG A 157 -22.11 19.89 -1.23
C ARG A 157 -22.24 21.24 -1.95
N GLY A 158 -21.18 21.65 -2.64
CA GLY A 158 -21.17 22.86 -3.46
C GLY A 158 -21.75 22.64 -4.85
N PRO A 159 -21.68 23.64 -5.74
CA PRO A 159 -22.04 23.47 -7.14
C PRO A 159 -21.12 22.45 -7.84
N SER A 160 -21.56 21.94 -9.00
CA SER A 160 -20.73 21.08 -9.85
C SER A 160 -19.52 21.88 -10.35
N ARG A 161 -18.37 21.23 -10.51
CA ARG A 161 -17.11 21.88 -10.86
C ARG A 161 -16.40 21.17 -11.99
N ALA A 162 -16.14 21.86 -13.10
CA ALA A 162 -15.23 21.31 -14.10
C ALA A 162 -13.81 21.16 -13.50
N VAL A 163 -13.10 20.11 -13.89
CA VAL A 163 -11.76 19.78 -13.38
C VAL A 163 -10.70 19.78 -14.46
N CYS A 164 -9.43 19.89 -14.06
CA CYS A 164 -8.31 19.90 -14.98
C CYS A 164 -8.11 18.52 -15.65
N THR A 165 -7.93 18.54 -16.97
CA THR A 165 -7.58 17.39 -17.82
C THR A 165 -6.40 16.57 -17.28
N PHE A 166 -5.42 17.23 -16.65
CA PHE A 166 -4.23 16.57 -16.09
C PHE A 166 -4.25 16.39 -14.58
N HIS A 167 -5.15 17.11 -13.88
CA HIS A 167 -5.24 17.08 -12.43
C HIS A 167 -6.72 16.97 -12.06
N PRO A 168 -7.32 15.77 -12.07
CA PRO A 168 -8.76 15.59 -11.82
C PRO A 168 -9.22 16.10 -10.44
N SER A 169 -8.28 16.25 -9.49
CA SER A 169 -8.50 16.88 -8.18
C SER A 169 -8.57 18.41 -8.21
N GLN A 170 -8.11 19.07 -9.27
CA GLN A 170 -8.04 20.53 -9.36
C GLN A 170 -9.19 21.10 -10.18
N VAL A 171 -9.93 22.04 -9.59
CA VAL A 171 -10.96 22.82 -10.31
C VAL A 171 -10.32 23.54 -11.50
N ALA A 172 -10.98 23.49 -12.64
CA ALA A 172 -10.54 24.17 -13.85
C ALA A 172 -10.89 25.65 -13.81
N THR A 173 -9.93 26.48 -14.21
CA THR A 173 -10.07 27.94 -14.34
C THR A 173 -10.08 28.40 -15.81
N LEU A 174 -9.74 27.48 -16.73
CA LEU A 174 -9.65 27.73 -18.17
C LEU A 174 -10.28 26.58 -18.93
N GLN A 175 -10.93 26.88 -20.05
CA GLN A 175 -11.30 25.90 -21.07
C GLN A 175 -10.62 26.22 -22.39
N CYS A 176 -10.10 25.19 -23.07
CA CYS A 176 -9.68 25.31 -24.46
C CYS A 176 -10.90 25.35 -25.37
N ALA A 177 -11.24 26.54 -25.88
CA ALA A 177 -12.40 26.76 -26.74
C ALA A 177 -12.34 26.06 -28.13
N THR A 178 -11.28 25.28 -28.40
CA THR A 178 -11.13 24.38 -29.57
C THR A 178 -11.35 22.91 -29.20
N THR A 179 -10.94 22.45 -28.00
CA THR A 179 -11.04 21.03 -27.62
C THR A 179 -12.09 20.76 -26.53
N LEU A 180 -12.69 21.82 -26.00
CA LEU A 180 -13.55 21.85 -24.81
C LEU A 180 -12.90 21.28 -23.52
N ARG A 181 -11.61 20.92 -23.58
CA ARG A 181 -10.83 20.45 -22.42
C ARG A 181 -10.61 21.56 -21.42
N CYS A 182 -10.75 21.20 -20.14
CA CYS A 182 -10.67 22.13 -19.02
C CYS A 182 -9.30 21.98 -18.31
N PHE A 183 -8.78 23.07 -17.74
CA PHE A 183 -7.44 23.15 -17.16
C PHE A 183 -7.44 24.05 -15.92
N CYS A 184 -6.70 23.66 -14.87
CA CYS A 184 -6.54 24.46 -13.64
C CYS A 184 -5.64 25.71 -13.81
N GLY A 185 -4.96 25.84 -14.95
CA GLY A 185 -4.16 27.03 -15.24
C GLY A 185 -3.42 26.97 -16.59
N VAL A 186 -2.77 28.08 -16.93
CA VAL A 186 -2.14 28.32 -18.24
C VAL A 186 -1.05 27.30 -18.58
N GLY A 187 -0.31 26.78 -17.59
CA GLY A 187 0.71 25.75 -17.78
C GLY A 187 0.10 24.45 -18.32
N CYS A 188 -0.92 23.92 -17.65
CA CYS A 188 -1.65 22.73 -18.08
C CYS A 188 -2.33 22.95 -19.44
N TYR A 189 -2.91 24.13 -19.69
CA TYR A 189 -3.45 24.48 -21.00
C TYR A 189 -2.40 24.37 -22.12
N LYS A 190 -1.20 24.96 -21.93
CA LYS A 190 -0.10 24.90 -22.90
C LYS A 190 0.36 23.47 -23.16
N GLN A 191 0.49 22.65 -22.11
CA GLN A 191 0.88 21.24 -22.21
C GLN A 191 -0.18 20.41 -22.95
N GLY A 192 -1.47 20.62 -22.66
CA GLY A 192 -2.57 19.93 -23.32
C GLY A 192 -2.68 20.29 -24.80
N PHE A 193 -2.50 21.57 -25.13
CA PHE A 193 -2.44 22.04 -26.51
C PHE A 193 -1.24 21.46 -27.27
N ALA A 194 -0.06 21.35 -26.63
CA ALA A 194 1.12 20.74 -27.24
C ALA A 194 0.97 19.22 -27.47
N GLN A 195 0.39 18.49 -26.52
CA GLN A 195 0.06 17.07 -26.69
C GLN A 195 -0.91 16.85 -27.85
N LEU A 196 -1.99 17.65 -27.91
CA LEU A 196 -2.97 17.60 -28.99
C LEU A 196 -2.28 17.83 -30.35
N ARG A 197 -1.49 18.91 -30.47
CA ARG A 197 -0.76 19.24 -31.69
C ARG A 197 0.13 18.08 -32.15
N ARG A 198 0.93 17.51 -31.24
CA ARG A 198 1.83 16.38 -31.55
C ARG A 198 1.07 15.12 -31.96
N PHE A 199 -0.11 14.87 -31.40
CA PHE A 199 -0.96 13.75 -31.80
C PHE A 199 -1.46 13.90 -33.24
N TYR A 200 -1.90 15.11 -33.64
CA TYR A 200 -2.34 15.38 -35.01
C TYR A 200 -1.20 15.37 -36.03
N GLU A 201 -0.01 15.87 -35.67
CA GLU A 201 1.20 15.82 -36.49
C GLU A 201 1.68 14.37 -36.75
N VAL A 202 1.39 13.41 -35.86
CA VAL A 202 1.91 12.03 -35.94
C VAL A 202 0.88 11.00 -36.45
N ARG A 203 -0.42 11.13 -36.12
CA ARG A 203 -1.42 10.08 -36.40
C ARG A 203 -2.45 10.39 -37.50
N GLY A 204 -2.44 11.59 -38.08
CA GLY A 204 -3.25 11.93 -39.26
C GLY A 204 -4.77 11.81 -39.04
N MET A 205 -5.41 12.88 -38.57
CA MET A 205 -6.87 13.13 -38.55
C MET A 205 -7.82 12.04 -37.98
N SER A 206 -7.30 10.97 -37.37
CA SER A 206 -8.13 10.01 -36.63
C SER A 206 -8.84 10.72 -35.47
N PRO A 207 -10.13 10.40 -35.21
CA PRO A 207 -10.88 11.06 -34.15
C PRO A 207 -10.18 10.88 -32.79
N ILE A 208 -10.15 11.94 -32.00
CA ILE A 208 -9.71 11.89 -30.59
C ILE A 208 -10.56 10.83 -29.89
N SER A 209 -9.92 9.82 -29.31
CA SER A 209 -10.61 8.92 -28.38
C SER A 209 -11.26 9.78 -27.30
N PRO A 210 -12.57 9.60 -27.00
CA PRO A 210 -13.23 10.39 -25.96
C PRO A 210 -12.42 10.32 -24.68
N HIS A 211 -12.38 11.44 -23.95
CA HIS A 211 -11.62 11.52 -22.69
C HIS A 211 -12.21 10.49 -21.71
N PRO A 212 -11.40 9.56 -21.15
CA PRO A 212 -11.92 8.42 -20.39
C PRO A 212 -12.40 8.76 -18.98
N ASN A 213 -12.17 9.99 -18.51
CA ASN A 213 -13.15 10.60 -17.61
C ASN A 213 -14.46 10.81 -18.38
N SER A 214 -15.31 9.77 -18.42
CA SER A 214 -16.71 9.86 -18.86
C SER A 214 -17.51 10.91 -18.08
N HIS A 215 -16.94 11.39 -16.97
CA HIS A 215 -17.42 12.50 -16.16
C HIS A 215 -16.31 13.55 -15.98
N THR A 216 -15.89 14.24 -17.05
CA THR A 216 -15.32 15.58 -16.89
C THR A 216 -16.44 16.47 -16.36
N TYR A 217 -16.46 16.66 -15.04
CA TYR A 217 -17.63 17.08 -14.29
C TYR A 217 -18.31 18.33 -14.86
N GLY A 218 -19.42 18.03 -15.55
CA GLY A 218 -20.30 19.00 -16.17
C GLY A 218 -19.85 19.64 -17.49
N VAL A 219 -18.83 19.18 -18.23
CA VAL A 219 -18.70 19.57 -19.65
C VAL A 219 -18.35 18.37 -20.56
N PRO A 220 -19.25 17.95 -21.47
CA PRO A 220 -18.98 16.92 -22.46
C PRO A 220 -17.80 17.28 -23.38
N CYS A 221 -16.73 16.49 -23.34
CA CYS A 221 -15.63 16.60 -24.27
C CYS A 221 -15.97 15.88 -25.60
N ARG A 222 -16.69 16.54 -26.52
CA ARG A 222 -16.87 16.01 -27.89
C ARG A 222 -15.52 15.92 -28.61
N PRO A 223 -15.24 14.86 -29.39
CA PRO A 223 -14.06 14.83 -30.28
C PRO A 223 -14.14 15.95 -31.31
N PHE A 224 -13.19 16.89 -31.27
CA PHE A 224 -13.15 17.98 -32.24
C PHE A 224 -12.90 17.44 -33.65
N GLN A 225 -13.80 17.75 -34.58
CA GLN A 225 -13.74 17.28 -35.96
C GLN A 225 -12.94 18.29 -36.79
N PHE A 226 -11.65 18.03 -37.00
CA PHE A 226 -10.80 18.91 -37.82
C PHE A 226 -11.28 19.06 -39.28
N ASN A 227 -12.08 18.11 -39.79
CA ASN A 227 -12.72 18.17 -41.12
C ASN A 227 -13.99 19.04 -41.14
N ASP A 228 -14.59 19.32 -39.99
CA ASP A 228 -15.76 20.19 -39.85
C ASP A 228 -15.61 21.06 -38.58
N PRO A 229 -14.76 22.11 -38.65
CA PRO A 229 -14.53 23.01 -37.54
C PRO A 229 -15.82 23.74 -37.13
N ASP A 230 -16.68 24.06 -38.10
CA ASP A 230 -17.91 24.79 -37.87
C ASP A 230 -18.90 23.94 -37.07
N ASN A 231 -19.10 22.66 -37.41
CA ASN A 231 -19.90 21.74 -36.61
C ASN A 231 -19.33 21.56 -35.20
N SER A 232 -18.00 21.53 -35.06
CA SER A 232 -17.31 21.46 -33.76
C SER A 232 -17.40 22.75 -32.94
N LEU A 233 -17.80 23.87 -33.54
CA LEU A 233 -17.93 25.19 -32.92
C LEU A 233 -19.39 25.66 -32.79
N ARG A 234 -20.35 24.99 -33.43
CA ARG A 234 -21.79 25.31 -33.40
C ARG A 234 -22.44 25.12 -32.04
N ASP A 235 -21.91 24.21 -31.22
CA ASP A 235 -22.38 23.97 -29.84
C ASP A 235 -22.02 25.13 -28.87
N ARG A 236 -21.61 26.33 -29.33
CA ARG A 236 -21.50 27.53 -28.48
C ARG A 236 -22.86 28.22 -28.33
N ASP A 237 -23.87 27.44 -27.98
CA ASP A 237 -25.23 27.89 -27.74
C ASP A 237 -25.47 28.27 -26.27
N ASP A 238 -26.69 28.71 -25.97
CA ASP A 238 -27.11 29.02 -24.61
C ASP A 238 -26.99 27.81 -23.67
N ALA A 239 -27.06 26.58 -24.18
CA ALA A 239 -26.90 25.37 -23.39
C ALA A 239 -25.44 25.19 -22.93
N HIS A 240 -24.45 25.42 -23.80
CA HIS A 240 -23.04 25.40 -23.41
C HIS A 240 -22.69 26.53 -22.45
N ILE A 241 -23.21 27.75 -22.63
CA ILE A 241 -22.99 28.85 -21.67
C ILE A 241 -23.65 28.53 -20.32
N SER A 242 -24.89 28.04 -20.31
CA SER A 242 -25.58 27.59 -19.09
C SER A 242 -24.81 26.48 -18.38
N LEU A 243 -24.14 25.61 -19.13
CA LEU A 243 -23.34 24.52 -18.61
C LEU A 243 -22.01 25.01 -18.01
N LEU A 244 -21.34 25.98 -18.65
CA LEU A 244 -20.15 26.65 -18.10
C LEU A 244 -20.45 27.42 -16.80
N LEU A 245 -21.65 28.03 -16.71
CA LEU A 245 -22.15 28.66 -15.48
C LEU A 245 -22.43 27.61 -14.40
N LYS A 246 -23.14 26.53 -14.75
CA LYS A 246 -23.45 25.42 -13.83
C LYS A 246 -22.19 24.71 -13.27
N THR A 247 -21.10 24.70 -14.03
CA THR A 247 -19.80 24.13 -13.63
C THR A 247 -18.86 25.10 -12.92
N GLY A 248 -19.26 26.36 -12.73
CA GLY A 248 -18.42 27.41 -12.17
C GLY A 248 -17.18 27.75 -13.03
N LEU A 249 -17.14 27.35 -14.30
CA LEU A 249 -16.09 27.76 -15.26
C LEU A 249 -16.25 29.23 -15.68
N VAL A 250 -17.49 29.70 -15.74
CA VAL A 250 -17.80 31.13 -15.87
C VAL A 250 -18.21 31.64 -14.49
N HIS A 251 -17.48 32.65 -14.02
CA HIS A 251 -17.57 33.14 -12.64
C HIS A 251 -18.94 33.77 -12.36
N ILE A 252 -19.71 33.13 -11.49
CA ILE A 252 -20.65 33.81 -10.60
C ILE A 252 -19.83 34.26 -9.38
N SER A 253 -20.19 35.35 -8.68
CA SER A 253 -19.44 35.76 -7.48
C SER A 253 -19.50 34.65 -6.41
N THR A 254 -18.40 34.45 -5.67
CA THR A 254 -18.29 33.40 -4.63
C THR A 254 -19.40 33.46 -3.59
N ASP A 255 -19.91 34.67 -3.33
CA ASP A 255 -20.94 34.95 -2.33
C ASP A 255 -22.36 34.56 -2.80
N GLN A 256 -22.50 34.04 -4.03
CA GLN A 256 -23.74 33.56 -4.64
C GLN A 256 -23.73 32.05 -4.94
N GLU A 257 -22.69 31.32 -4.52
CA GLU A 257 -22.66 29.86 -4.73
C GLU A 257 -23.63 29.13 -3.81
N GLU A 258 -24.50 28.32 -4.38
CA GLU A 258 -25.45 27.50 -3.63
C GLU A 258 -24.73 26.28 -3.01
N TRP A 259 -24.77 26.18 -1.68
CA TRP A 259 -24.25 25.06 -0.91
C TRP A 259 -25.41 24.30 -0.26
N THR A 260 -25.61 23.04 -0.65
CA THR A 260 -26.66 22.17 -0.09
C THR A 260 -26.12 21.43 1.12
N LEU A 261 -26.80 21.50 2.27
CA LEU A 261 -26.47 20.66 3.43
C LEU A 261 -26.72 19.18 3.11
N VAL A 262 -25.71 18.34 3.31
CA VAL A 262 -25.75 16.88 3.03
C VAL A 262 -25.48 16.00 4.25
N GLY A 263 -25.01 16.57 5.37
CA GLY A 263 -24.86 15.84 6.63
C GLY A 263 -24.44 16.73 7.81
N ASP A 264 -24.59 16.19 9.02
CA ASP A 264 -24.29 16.85 10.30
C ASP A 264 -23.41 16.00 11.25
N GLN A 265 -23.03 14.80 10.80
CA GLN A 265 -22.18 13.86 11.51
C GLN A 265 -20.70 14.26 11.43
N ARG A 266 -19.88 13.78 12.39
CA ARG A 266 -18.41 13.99 12.37
C ARG A 266 -17.81 13.49 11.06
N ASN A 267 -17.98 12.21 10.79
CA ASN A 267 -17.51 11.57 9.57
C ASN A 267 -18.55 11.73 8.46
N TYR A 268 -18.09 11.73 7.21
CA TYR A 268 -18.98 11.76 6.03
C TYR A 268 -18.58 10.68 5.02
N LEU A 269 -19.57 10.00 4.45
CA LEU A 269 -19.37 9.00 3.42
C LEU A 269 -19.87 9.57 2.08
N PRO A 270 -18.97 9.97 1.15
CA PRO A 270 -19.38 10.58 -0.10
C PRO A 270 -20.24 9.65 -0.95
N VAL A 271 -21.33 10.16 -1.52
CA VAL A 271 -22.29 9.43 -2.35
C VAL A 271 -22.12 9.75 -3.84
N SER A 272 -22.79 8.99 -4.71
CA SER A 272 -22.73 9.17 -6.16
C SER A 272 -23.15 10.58 -6.62
N GLU A 273 -24.04 11.25 -5.88
CA GLU A 273 -24.44 12.64 -6.15
C GLU A 273 -23.37 13.67 -5.78
N ASP A 274 -22.38 13.32 -4.95
CA ASP A 274 -21.26 14.21 -4.60
C ASP A 274 -20.18 14.22 -5.68
N VAL A 275 -20.10 13.16 -6.47
CA VAL A 275 -19.13 13.01 -7.57
C VAL A 275 -19.20 14.23 -8.50
N GLY A 276 -18.06 14.91 -8.65
CA GLY A 276 -17.94 16.15 -9.41
C GLY A 276 -18.33 17.45 -8.70
N HIS A 277 -18.56 17.40 -7.40
CA HIS A 277 -18.82 18.55 -6.55
C HIS A 277 -17.73 18.65 -5.49
N GLN A 278 -17.47 19.86 -5.00
CA GLN A 278 -16.65 20.04 -3.80
C GLN A 278 -17.53 19.80 -2.56
N LEU A 279 -16.95 19.16 -1.55
CA LEU A 279 -17.54 19.06 -0.23
C LEU A 279 -16.94 20.14 0.67
N LYS A 280 -17.72 20.59 1.64
CA LYS A 280 -17.32 21.61 2.61
C LYS A 280 -17.72 21.15 4.00
N LEU A 281 -16.71 20.96 4.84
CA LEU A 281 -16.87 20.72 6.26
C LEU A 281 -16.82 22.07 6.98
N GLU A 282 -17.85 22.37 7.75
CA GLU A 282 -17.85 23.41 8.78
C GLU A 282 -17.86 22.74 10.16
N VAL A 283 -16.96 23.15 11.06
CA VAL A 283 -16.88 22.66 12.44
C VAL A 283 -17.10 23.82 13.39
N PHE A 284 -17.96 23.64 14.38
CA PHE A 284 -18.38 24.68 15.33
C PHE A 284 -18.17 24.21 16.76
N LEU A 285 -17.64 25.07 17.63
CA LEU A 285 -17.53 24.85 19.07
C LEU A 285 -18.63 25.65 19.77
N ILE A 286 -19.55 24.96 20.45
CA ILE A 286 -20.69 25.57 21.15
C ILE A 286 -20.58 25.30 22.66
N PHE A 287 -20.88 26.30 23.48
CA PHE A 287 -20.81 26.20 24.95
C PHE A 287 -22.17 26.16 25.66
N LYS A 288 -23.26 26.19 24.90
CA LYS A 288 -24.63 26.16 25.40
C LYS A 288 -25.14 24.71 25.34
N SER A 289 -25.15 24.02 26.47
CA SER A 289 -25.62 22.63 26.55
C SER A 289 -27.13 22.51 26.30
N GLY A 290 -27.55 21.40 25.69
CA GLY A 290 -28.97 21.03 25.56
C GLY A 290 -29.80 21.89 24.59
N LEU A 291 -29.17 22.59 23.64
CA LEU A 291 -29.90 23.22 22.54
C LEU A 291 -30.51 22.16 21.61
N ASP A 292 -31.79 22.32 21.24
CA ASP A 292 -32.42 21.56 20.16
C ASP A 292 -31.77 21.97 18.82
N PRO A 293 -31.18 21.02 18.06
CA PRO A 293 -30.57 21.30 16.75
C PRO A 293 -31.50 21.97 15.73
N ASN A 294 -32.82 21.86 15.90
CA ASN A 294 -33.83 22.45 15.00
C ASN A 294 -34.30 23.84 15.45
N SER A 295 -33.78 24.36 16.57
CA SER A 295 -34.23 25.64 17.13
C SER A 295 -33.53 26.86 16.49
N GLU A 296 -34.25 27.98 16.37
CA GLU A 296 -33.66 29.27 15.97
C GLU A 296 -32.50 29.69 16.89
N LEU A 297 -32.54 29.29 18.16
CA LEU A 297 -31.47 29.54 19.14
C LEU A 297 -30.19 28.77 18.81
N PHE A 298 -30.30 27.59 18.21
CA PHE A 298 -29.16 26.80 17.76
C PHE A 298 -28.52 27.42 16.51
N GLU A 299 -29.30 27.73 15.47
CA GLU A 299 -28.79 28.44 14.28
C GLU A 299 -28.17 29.79 14.63
N LYS A 300 -28.78 30.55 15.55
CA LYS A 300 -28.19 31.79 16.05
C LYS A 300 -26.85 31.54 16.75
N SER A 301 -26.73 30.47 17.54
CA SER A 301 -25.47 30.11 18.22
C SER A 301 -24.38 29.68 17.24
N LEU A 302 -24.74 29.02 16.13
CA LEU A 302 -23.81 28.71 15.04
C LEU A 302 -23.37 29.97 14.29
N SER A 303 -24.30 30.90 14.03
CA SER A 303 -23.99 32.21 13.42
C SER A 303 -23.09 33.07 14.30
N GLU A 304 -23.31 33.05 15.63
CA GLU A 304 -22.41 33.62 16.63
C GLU A 304 -21.01 32.97 16.54
N ALA A 305 -20.93 31.63 16.47
CA ALA A 305 -19.66 30.89 16.39
C ALA A 305 -18.87 31.17 15.09
N ARG A 306 -19.52 31.34 13.93
CA ARG A 306 -18.85 31.71 12.66
C ARG A 306 -18.09 33.03 12.71
N SER A 307 -18.39 33.89 13.67
CA SER A 307 -17.75 35.21 13.81
C SER A 307 -16.36 35.15 14.46
N PHE A 308 -15.94 33.99 14.99
CA PHE A 308 -14.67 33.84 15.71
C PHE A 308 -13.92 32.56 15.30
N SER A 309 -12.64 32.70 14.97
CA SER A 309 -11.75 31.59 14.63
C SER A 309 -11.59 30.56 15.76
N GLU A 310 -11.70 31.01 17.01
CA GLU A 310 -11.63 30.19 18.21
C GLU A 310 -12.85 29.25 18.37
N THR A 311 -13.92 29.45 17.59
CA THR A 311 -15.15 28.64 17.67
C THR A 311 -15.62 28.08 16.33
N TYR A 312 -14.88 28.32 15.26
CA TYR A 312 -15.27 27.91 13.92
C TYR A 312 -14.07 27.61 13.02
N SER A 313 -14.15 26.49 12.30
CA SER A 313 -13.25 26.18 11.19
C SER A 313 -14.03 25.67 9.98
N GLN A 314 -13.45 25.85 8.79
CA GLN A 314 -14.02 25.42 7.52
C GLN A 314 -12.94 24.83 6.62
N ILE A 315 -13.26 23.70 5.99
CA ILE A 315 -12.41 23.02 5.02
C ILE A 315 -13.24 22.72 3.77
N THR A 316 -12.80 23.21 2.62
CA THR A 316 -13.36 22.85 1.32
C THR A 316 -12.43 21.86 0.62
N THR A 317 -13.00 20.76 0.14
CA THR A 317 -12.26 19.68 -0.53
C THR A 317 -11.98 20.00 -2.00
N ALA A 318 -11.15 19.18 -2.64
CA ALA A 318 -11.19 18.99 -4.09
C ALA A 318 -12.52 18.34 -4.50
N CYS A 319 -12.78 18.21 -5.80
CA CYS A 319 -14.00 17.57 -6.29
C CYS A 319 -13.99 16.09 -5.91
N CYS A 320 -15.14 15.55 -5.47
CA CYS A 320 -15.28 14.13 -5.22
C CYS A 320 -15.12 13.34 -6.53
N VAL A 321 -14.36 12.24 -6.50
CA VAL A 321 -14.16 11.33 -7.63
C VAL A 321 -14.95 10.04 -7.45
N PRO A 322 -15.43 9.39 -8.54
CA PRO A 322 -16.14 8.12 -8.43
C PRO A 322 -15.20 7.04 -7.93
N ASN A 323 -15.76 6.02 -7.30
CA ASN A 323 -14.99 4.85 -6.94
C ASN A 323 -14.78 4.01 -8.19
N LEU A 324 -13.53 3.78 -8.61
CA LEU A 324 -13.27 3.03 -9.84
C LEU A 324 -13.87 1.61 -9.74
N PRO A 325 -14.37 1.05 -10.85
CA PRO A 325 -14.79 -0.36 -10.87
C PRO A 325 -13.60 -1.27 -10.51
N GLN A 326 -13.90 -2.38 -9.86
CA GLN A 326 -12.90 -3.40 -9.56
C GLN A 326 -12.25 -3.90 -10.86
N ALA A 327 -10.93 -4.07 -10.86
CA ALA A 327 -10.25 -4.77 -11.95
C ALA A 327 -10.81 -6.22 -12.07
N PRO A 328 -10.88 -6.80 -13.28
CA PRO A 328 -11.30 -8.18 -13.45
C PRO A 328 -10.46 -9.13 -12.56
N PRO A 329 -11.07 -10.13 -11.89
CA PRO A 329 -10.32 -11.11 -11.12
C PRO A 329 -9.30 -11.84 -11.98
N ARG A 330 -8.04 -11.91 -11.50
CA ARG A 330 -6.94 -12.64 -12.15
C ARG A 330 -7.24 -14.15 -12.15
N CYS A 331 -6.80 -14.87 -13.19
CA CYS A 331 -7.10 -16.30 -13.32
C CYS A 331 -6.16 -17.18 -12.49
N ILE A 332 -6.67 -18.30 -11.98
CA ILE A 332 -5.80 -19.38 -11.47
C ILE A 332 -5.30 -20.20 -12.65
N LEU A 333 -3.99 -20.18 -12.85
CA LEU A 333 -3.26 -21.03 -13.79
C LEU A 333 -3.19 -22.44 -13.16
N ASN A 334 -4.02 -23.35 -13.66
CA ASN A 334 -4.07 -24.73 -13.19
C ASN A 334 -2.84 -25.51 -13.66
N MET A 335 -2.25 -26.31 -12.77
CA MET A 335 -1.12 -27.17 -13.12
C MET A 335 -1.57 -28.32 -14.01
N PRO A 336 -0.78 -28.71 -15.04
CA PRO A 336 -1.08 -29.90 -15.82
C PRO A 336 -1.13 -31.14 -14.91
N ASN A 337 -2.09 -32.01 -15.16
CA ASN A 337 -2.25 -33.29 -14.46
C ASN A 337 -1.18 -34.29 -14.92
N ASN A 338 0.08 -34.01 -14.57
CA ASN A 338 1.20 -34.84 -14.98
C ASN A 338 1.20 -36.12 -14.13
N GLN A 339 0.78 -37.22 -14.74
CA GLN A 339 0.92 -38.57 -14.18
C GLN A 339 2.41 -38.86 -13.96
N MET A 340 2.88 -38.76 -12.72
CA MET A 340 4.14 -39.43 -12.36
C MET A 340 3.90 -40.94 -12.43
N ASN A 341 4.24 -41.52 -13.58
CA ASN A 341 4.07 -42.94 -13.87
C ASN A 341 4.96 -43.80 -12.97
N GLY A 342 4.41 -44.22 -11.84
CA GLY A 342 4.84 -45.37 -11.04
C GLY A 342 3.83 -46.51 -11.13
N VAL A 343 3.77 -47.18 -12.29
CA VAL A 343 3.07 -48.47 -12.53
C VAL A 343 1.65 -48.61 -11.93
N GLY A 344 0.70 -47.90 -12.54
CA GLY A 344 -0.65 -48.39 -12.87
C GLY A 344 -1.57 -48.99 -11.79
N ILE A 345 -2.57 -48.21 -11.37
CA ILE A 345 -3.97 -48.65 -11.26
C ILE A 345 -4.88 -47.56 -11.87
N HIS A 346 -5.79 -47.94 -12.77
CA HIS A 346 -6.84 -47.04 -13.25
C HIS A 346 -7.88 -46.81 -12.14
N HIS A 347 -7.90 -45.61 -11.56
CA HIS A 347 -9.05 -45.15 -10.77
C HIS A 347 -9.92 -44.20 -11.61
N ASN A 348 -11.19 -44.55 -11.75
CA ASN A 348 -12.17 -43.76 -12.50
C ASN A 348 -12.33 -42.36 -11.89
N ALA A 349 -12.22 -41.34 -12.73
CA ALA A 349 -12.42 -39.95 -12.35
C ALA A 349 -13.92 -39.63 -12.13
N GLY A 350 -14.19 -38.62 -11.29
CA GLY A 350 -15.47 -37.89 -11.35
C GLY A 350 -16.36 -37.91 -10.11
N THR A 351 -15.83 -37.73 -8.89
CA THR A 351 -16.62 -37.09 -7.78
C THR A 351 -15.80 -36.67 -6.55
N ALA A 352 -14.66 -37.32 -6.24
CA ALA A 352 -13.97 -37.12 -4.95
C ALA A 352 -13.01 -35.90 -4.84
N ILE A 353 -12.61 -35.29 -5.97
CA ILE A 353 -11.40 -34.46 -6.06
C ILE A 353 -11.52 -33.07 -5.38
N SER A 354 -12.74 -32.53 -5.16
CA SER A 354 -12.88 -31.19 -4.54
C SER A 354 -12.60 -31.15 -3.03
N HIS A 355 -12.58 -32.30 -2.35
CA HIS A 355 -12.49 -32.40 -0.89
C HIS A 355 -11.06 -32.58 -0.36
N SER A 356 -10.05 -32.46 -1.23
CA SER A 356 -8.62 -32.53 -0.88
C SER A 356 -7.86 -31.24 -1.18
N ARG A 357 -8.54 -30.16 -1.59
CA ARG A 357 -7.92 -28.91 -2.05
C ARG A 357 -8.13 -27.73 -1.11
N PHE A 358 -7.10 -26.88 -1.02
CA PHE A 358 -7.14 -25.61 -0.31
C PHE A 358 -6.28 -24.53 -0.98
N LYS A 359 -6.67 -23.27 -0.80
CA LYS A 359 -5.95 -22.11 -1.34
C LYS A 359 -5.22 -21.33 -0.24
N VAL A 360 -3.97 -20.98 -0.49
CA VAL A 360 -3.16 -20.08 0.34
C VAL A 360 -2.90 -18.79 -0.43
N PHE A 361 -3.17 -17.64 0.19
CA PHE A 361 -2.93 -16.31 -0.34
C PHE A 361 -1.82 -15.63 0.46
N SER A 362 -0.85 -14.98 -0.18
CA SER A 362 0.25 -14.24 0.49
C SER A 362 0.39 -12.84 -0.10
N TRP A 363 0.44 -11.81 0.75
CA TRP A 363 0.52 -10.42 0.28
C TRP A 363 1.05 -9.43 1.33
N ASN A 364 2.09 -8.67 0.97
CA ASN A 364 2.44 -7.44 1.65
C ASN A 364 1.39 -6.36 1.28
N VAL A 365 0.63 -5.87 2.26
CA VAL A 365 -0.52 -4.97 2.01
C VAL A 365 -0.17 -3.47 2.04
N LEU A 366 1.12 -3.12 2.19
CA LEU A 366 1.64 -1.77 2.38
C LEU A 366 1.03 -1.06 3.61
N ALA A 367 1.79 -0.94 4.69
CA ALA A 367 1.31 -0.25 5.89
C ALA A 367 1.02 1.24 5.59
N GLU A 368 0.00 1.83 6.21
CA GLU A 368 -0.34 3.25 6.03
C GLU A 368 0.80 4.17 6.48
N ILE A 369 1.54 3.78 7.52
CA ILE A 369 2.76 4.46 7.97
C ILE A 369 3.86 4.57 6.90
N TYR A 370 3.82 3.74 5.85
CA TYR A 370 4.77 3.78 4.72
C TYR A 370 4.13 4.34 3.44
N ALA A 371 2.80 4.39 3.34
CA ALA A 371 2.03 4.92 2.21
C ALA A 371 2.03 6.46 2.13
N SER A 372 3.21 7.10 2.11
CA SER A 372 3.36 8.56 2.06
C SER A 372 3.59 9.09 0.63
N GLN A 373 3.25 10.36 0.38
CA GLN A 373 3.53 11.02 -0.91
C GLN A 373 5.03 11.26 -1.16
N GLU A 374 5.87 11.17 -0.12
CA GLU A 374 7.33 11.17 -0.27
C GLU A 374 7.87 9.83 -0.77
N ALA A 375 7.24 8.71 -0.36
CA ALA A 375 7.59 7.36 -0.83
C ALA A 375 7.03 7.08 -2.23
N PHE A 376 5.78 7.48 -2.48
CA PHE A 376 5.05 7.23 -3.73
C PHE A 376 4.61 8.54 -4.41
N PRO A 377 5.56 9.35 -4.93
CA PRO A 377 5.28 10.68 -5.47
C PRO A 377 4.48 10.67 -6.79
N HIS A 378 4.30 9.51 -7.42
CA HIS A 378 3.44 9.30 -8.59
C HIS A 378 1.96 9.14 -8.23
N CYS A 379 1.63 8.93 -6.95
CA CYS A 379 0.27 8.71 -6.48
C CYS A 379 -0.40 10.00 -5.93
N ASP A 380 -1.68 10.19 -6.26
CA ASP A 380 -2.52 11.15 -5.53
C ASP A 380 -2.76 10.68 -4.09
N ALA A 381 -2.86 11.60 -3.14
CA ALA A 381 -3.00 11.30 -1.72
C ALA A 381 -4.21 10.40 -1.39
N TYR A 382 -5.30 10.45 -2.17
CA TYR A 382 -6.47 9.59 -1.96
C TYR A 382 -6.16 8.12 -2.26
N MET A 383 -5.30 7.84 -3.23
CA MET A 383 -4.93 6.47 -3.65
C MET A 383 -4.13 5.75 -2.56
N LEU A 384 -3.32 6.52 -1.82
CA LEU A 384 -2.48 6.06 -0.71
C LEU A 384 -3.27 5.93 0.61
N SER A 385 -4.40 6.61 0.74
CA SER A 385 -5.22 6.64 1.97
C SER A 385 -5.66 5.25 2.41
N TRP A 386 -5.62 4.98 3.73
CA TRP A 386 -6.12 3.70 4.23
C TRP A 386 -7.61 3.51 3.94
N SER A 387 -8.43 4.55 4.05
CA SER A 387 -9.86 4.51 3.70
C SER A 387 -10.13 4.01 2.28
N TYR A 388 -9.29 4.38 1.30
CA TYR A 388 -9.38 3.84 -0.05
C TYR A 388 -8.81 2.42 -0.13
N ARG A 389 -7.54 2.24 0.29
CA ARG A 389 -6.80 0.99 0.10
C ARG A 389 -7.45 -0.20 0.80
N LYS A 390 -7.97 -0.03 2.03
CA LYS A 390 -8.61 -1.10 2.80
C LYS A 390 -9.77 -1.77 2.04
N THR A 391 -10.57 -0.98 1.32
CA THR A 391 -11.69 -1.49 0.51
C THR A 391 -11.21 -2.34 -0.66
N ARG A 392 -10.13 -1.93 -1.32
CA ARG A 392 -9.50 -2.68 -2.42
C ARG A 392 -8.82 -3.95 -1.94
N ILE A 393 -8.10 -3.88 -0.82
CA ILE A 393 -7.39 -5.00 -0.21
C ILE A 393 -8.37 -6.13 0.14
N ILE A 394 -9.45 -5.83 0.85
CA ILE A 394 -10.41 -6.86 1.27
C ILE A 394 -11.17 -7.44 0.06
N VAL A 395 -11.46 -6.62 -0.96
CA VAL A 395 -12.13 -7.07 -2.18
C VAL A 395 -11.23 -8.00 -3.02
N GLU A 396 -9.93 -7.71 -3.17
CA GLU A 396 -8.98 -8.64 -3.82
C GLU A 396 -8.94 -9.97 -3.04
N ILE A 397 -8.74 -9.95 -1.72
CA ILE A 397 -8.70 -11.16 -0.87
C ILE A 397 -9.98 -11.99 -1.02
N LEU A 398 -11.16 -11.37 -0.84
CA LEU A 398 -12.43 -12.10 -0.86
C LEU A 398 -12.81 -12.61 -2.25
N SER A 399 -12.42 -11.92 -3.33
CA SER A 399 -12.72 -12.34 -4.70
C SER A 399 -12.12 -13.70 -5.06
N HIS A 400 -10.94 -14.03 -4.54
CA HIS A 400 -10.27 -15.32 -4.77
C HIS A 400 -10.75 -16.45 -3.84
N GLN A 401 -11.49 -16.10 -2.79
CA GLN A 401 -12.01 -16.99 -1.74
C GLN A 401 -10.94 -17.94 -1.15
N PRO A 402 -9.76 -17.45 -0.73
CA PRO A 402 -8.70 -18.28 -0.16
C PRO A 402 -9.17 -19.04 1.08
N ASP A 403 -8.47 -20.10 1.47
CA ASP A 403 -8.78 -20.82 2.71
C ASP A 403 -7.81 -20.45 3.84
N ILE A 404 -6.63 -19.96 3.48
CA ILE A 404 -5.59 -19.41 4.35
C ILE A 404 -5.07 -18.11 3.73
N VAL A 405 -4.87 -17.06 4.53
CA VAL A 405 -4.40 -15.74 4.10
C VAL A 405 -3.24 -15.28 4.98
N CYS A 406 -2.06 -15.11 4.39
CA CYS A 406 -0.84 -14.63 5.02
C CYS A 406 -0.59 -13.17 4.58
N LEU A 407 -0.71 -12.21 5.50
CA LEU A 407 -0.47 -10.80 5.22
C LEU A 407 0.81 -10.32 5.92
N GLN A 408 1.56 -9.45 5.25
CA GLN A 408 2.67 -8.68 5.80
C GLN A 408 2.32 -7.18 5.80
N GLU A 409 2.98 -6.40 6.65
CA GLU A 409 2.72 -4.95 6.83
C GLU A 409 1.31 -4.59 7.33
N VAL A 410 0.74 -5.46 8.17
CA VAL A 410 -0.53 -5.17 8.84
C VAL A 410 -0.26 -4.33 10.09
N GLN A 411 -0.72 -3.09 10.14
CA GLN A 411 -0.72 -2.28 11.39
C GLN A 411 -1.62 -2.90 12.45
N THR A 412 -1.23 -2.81 13.73
CA THR A 412 -1.99 -3.38 14.87
C THR A 412 -3.45 -2.92 14.90
N GLU A 413 -3.70 -1.61 14.78
CA GLU A 413 -5.07 -1.07 14.72
C GLU A 413 -5.85 -1.56 13.50
N HIS A 414 -5.20 -1.73 12.34
CA HIS A 414 -5.84 -2.27 11.14
C HIS A 414 -6.15 -3.77 11.26
N PHE A 415 -5.39 -4.53 12.05
CA PHE A 415 -5.72 -5.91 12.37
C PHE A 415 -7.01 -5.98 13.21
N ASP A 416 -7.04 -5.29 14.34
CA ASP A 416 -8.14 -5.40 15.31
C ASP A 416 -9.42 -4.68 14.86
N ASP A 417 -9.33 -3.50 14.24
CA ASP A 417 -10.50 -2.68 13.88
C ASP A 417 -11.06 -3.01 12.47
N PHE A 418 -10.26 -3.65 11.60
CA PHE A 418 -10.65 -3.92 10.21
C PHE A 418 -10.48 -5.38 9.78
N PHE A 419 -9.24 -5.89 9.64
CA PHE A 419 -9.03 -7.20 9.00
C PHE A 419 -9.72 -8.34 9.74
N LYS A 420 -9.55 -8.40 11.07
CA LYS A 420 -10.15 -9.43 11.92
C LYS A 420 -11.69 -9.38 11.93
N PRO A 421 -12.36 -8.26 12.30
CA PRO A 421 -13.82 -8.23 12.33
C PRO A 421 -14.47 -8.41 10.95
N VAL A 422 -13.82 -7.96 9.86
CA VAL A 422 -14.36 -8.16 8.52
C VAL A 422 -14.15 -9.61 8.05
N LEU A 423 -12.95 -10.18 8.13
CA LEU A 423 -12.72 -11.57 7.70
C LEU A 423 -13.48 -12.59 8.57
N GLN A 424 -13.72 -12.29 9.85
CA GLN A 424 -14.53 -13.15 10.71
C GLN A 424 -15.98 -13.31 10.21
N GLN A 425 -16.56 -12.29 9.56
CA GLN A 425 -17.89 -12.40 8.92
C GLN A 425 -17.90 -13.39 7.75
N TYR A 426 -16.74 -13.67 7.14
CA TYR A 426 -16.55 -14.65 6.06
C TYR A 426 -16.01 -16.00 6.57
N GLY A 427 -16.05 -16.25 7.89
CA GLY A 427 -15.73 -17.54 8.51
C GLY A 427 -14.26 -17.80 8.81
N TYR A 428 -13.41 -16.77 8.72
CA TYR A 428 -12.00 -16.86 9.07
C TYR A 428 -11.74 -16.57 10.55
N GLU A 429 -10.71 -17.21 11.12
CA GLU A 429 -10.09 -16.81 12.37
C GLU A 429 -8.66 -16.33 12.08
N GLY A 430 -8.11 -15.40 12.89
CA GLY A 430 -6.84 -14.73 12.60
C GLY A 430 -5.90 -14.66 13.79
N VAL A 431 -4.61 -14.93 13.53
CA VAL A 431 -3.49 -14.74 14.47
C VAL A 431 -2.60 -13.62 13.96
N TYR A 432 -2.12 -12.75 14.86
CA TYR A 432 -1.29 -11.60 14.51
C TYR A 432 -0.08 -11.48 15.45
N LYS A 433 1.06 -11.08 14.89
CA LYS A 433 2.26 -10.66 15.63
C LYS A 433 2.75 -9.35 15.05
N GLN A 434 2.64 -8.29 15.85
CA GLN A 434 3.32 -7.02 15.62
C GLN A 434 4.84 -7.18 15.75
N LYS A 435 5.59 -6.37 14.99
CA LYS A 435 7.00 -6.08 15.21
C LYS A 435 7.20 -5.32 16.54
N THR A 436 8.44 -4.99 16.88
CA THR A 436 8.79 -4.29 18.13
C THR A 436 9.43 -2.91 17.95
N THR A 437 9.70 -2.43 16.73
CA THR A 437 10.05 -1.02 16.53
C THR A 437 8.80 -0.17 16.49
N GLU A 438 8.53 0.51 17.60
CA GLU A 438 7.54 1.56 17.71
C GLU A 438 7.85 2.71 16.73
N ILE A 439 6.98 2.92 15.74
CA ILE A 439 7.03 4.09 14.86
C ILE A 439 6.06 5.13 15.43
N PHE A 440 6.59 6.28 15.83
CA PHE A 440 5.79 7.38 16.35
C PHE A 440 4.99 8.01 15.21
N THR A 441 3.69 7.70 15.10
CA THR A 441 2.83 8.45 14.19
C THR A 441 2.61 9.82 14.80
N SER A 442 3.12 10.83 14.11
CA SER A 442 2.77 12.22 14.39
C SER A 442 1.35 12.48 13.90
N GLY A 443 0.36 11.93 14.61
CA GLY A 443 -1.01 12.39 14.52
C GLY A 443 -1.01 13.90 14.76
N SER A 444 -1.34 14.66 13.71
CA SER A 444 -2.18 15.87 13.76
C SER A 444 -1.90 16.95 14.83
N GLY A 445 -0.70 16.99 15.42
CA GLY A 445 -0.20 18.06 16.27
C GLY A 445 0.10 17.65 17.71
N ARG A 446 1.40 17.61 18.03
CA ARG A 446 1.98 17.85 19.37
C ARG A 446 1.19 17.33 20.60
N ARG A 447 0.70 16.09 20.59
CA ARG A 447 0.53 15.35 21.85
C ARG A 447 1.93 15.12 22.46
N ARG A 448 2.09 15.21 23.79
CA ARG A 448 3.30 14.68 24.46
C ARG A 448 3.31 13.16 24.52
N ASP A 449 2.13 12.57 24.29
CA ASP A 449 1.80 11.16 24.46
C ASP A 449 1.28 10.61 23.11
N GLY A 450 2.08 10.75 22.05
CA GLY A 450 1.68 10.34 20.70
C GLY A 450 1.53 8.82 20.54
N LYS A 451 0.66 8.39 19.60
CA LYS A 451 0.38 6.98 19.36
C LYS A 451 1.58 6.34 18.65
N TYR A 452 2.18 5.33 19.26
CA TYR A 452 3.10 4.45 18.57
C TYR A 452 2.30 3.41 17.78
N THR A 453 2.56 3.32 16.50
CA THR A 453 1.97 2.29 15.63
C THR A 453 3.07 1.36 15.16
N MET A 454 2.76 0.07 15.07
CA MET A 454 3.67 -0.96 14.58
C MET A 454 2.92 -1.78 13.53
N ASP A 455 3.64 -2.20 12.49
CA ASP A 455 3.17 -3.20 11.55
C ASP A 455 3.60 -4.61 11.99
N GLY A 456 3.10 -5.63 11.30
CA GLY A 456 3.33 -7.02 11.65
C GLY A 456 2.87 -7.99 10.59
N CYS A 457 2.89 -9.27 10.95
CA CYS A 457 2.38 -10.36 10.12
C CYS A 457 1.06 -10.88 10.69
N ALA A 458 0.06 -11.05 9.83
CA ALA A 458 -1.25 -11.63 10.19
C ALA A 458 -1.50 -12.90 9.36
N THR A 459 -2.00 -13.95 9.99
CA THR A 459 -2.36 -15.20 9.30
C THR A 459 -3.79 -15.58 9.66
N PHE A 460 -4.65 -15.62 8.64
CA PHE A 460 -6.06 -16.00 8.75
C PHE A 460 -6.32 -17.36 8.14
N TYR A 461 -7.29 -18.12 8.67
CA TYR A 461 -7.66 -19.44 8.16
C TYR A 461 -9.17 -19.68 8.31
N LYS A 462 -9.79 -20.36 7.34
CA LYS A 462 -11.23 -20.71 7.40
C LYS A 462 -11.49 -21.83 8.41
N THR A 463 -12.27 -21.51 9.45
CA THR A 463 -12.62 -22.42 10.55
C THR A 463 -13.49 -23.63 10.14
N ASN A 464 -14.16 -23.53 8.98
CA ASN A 464 -14.93 -24.64 8.40
C ASN A 464 -14.08 -25.65 7.63
N LYS A 465 -12.82 -25.33 7.29
CA LYS A 465 -11.85 -26.24 6.65
C LYS A 465 -10.68 -26.61 7.56
N PHE A 466 -10.30 -25.74 8.49
CA PHE A 466 -9.11 -25.93 9.32
C PHE A 466 -9.42 -25.72 10.80
N ILE A 467 -8.69 -26.45 11.65
CA ILE A 467 -8.66 -26.28 13.10
C ILE A 467 -7.21 -25.98 13.48
N ALA A 468 -6.93 -24.82 14.08
CA ALA A 468 -5.61 -24.56 14.65
C ALA A 468 -5.36 -25.46 15.87
N LYS A 469 -4.22 -26.15 15.87
CA LYS A 469 -3.75 -26.97 17.00
C LYS A 469 -2.79 -26.21 17.88
N GLU A 470 -1.82 -25.58 17.24
CA GLU A 470 -0.73 -24.85 17.87
C GLU A 470 -0.48 -23.56 17.07
N ASN A 471 -0.15 -22.48 17.76
CA ASN A 471 0.31 -21.23 17.15
C ASN A 471 1.55 -20.72 17.91
N TYR A 472 2.49 -20.16 17.16
CA TYR A 472 3.75 -19.61 17.65
C TYR A 472 4.01 -18.29 16.95
N SER A 473 4.70 -17.40 17.66
CA SER A 473 5.20 -16.14 17.11
C SER A 473 6.69 -16.07 17.31
N LEU A 474 7.44 -15.89 16.23
CA LEU A 474 8.87 -15.70 16.25
C LEU A 474 9.19 -14.21 16.22
N GLU A 475 10.15 -13.80 17.02
CA GLU A 475 10.76 -12.48 16.97
C GLU A 475 12.26 -12.69 16.84
N PHE A 476 12.83 -12.38 15.67
CA PHE A 476 14.24 -12.69 15.41
C PHE A 476 15.17 -11.99 16.43
N SER A 477 14.83 -10.77 16.83
CA SER A 477 15.50 -10.02 17.92
C SER A 477 15.60 -10.82 19.22
N ALA A 478 14.54 -11.55 19.61
CA ALA A 478 14.49 -12.32 20.84
C ALA A 478 15.33 -13.61 20.74
N LEU A 479 15.22 -14.31 19.61
CA LEU A 479 16.02 -15.50 19.32
C LEU A 479 17.53 -15.18 19.26
N ILE A 480 17.90 -14.03 18.68
CA ILE A 480 19.29 -13.53 18.69
C ILE A 480 19.76 -13.25 20.13
N LYS A 481 18.93 -12.63 20.98
CA LYS A 481 19.29 -12.39 22.40
C LYS A 481 19.56 -13.71 23.12
N GLU A 482 18.70 -14.72 22.97
CA GLU A 482 18.92 -16.05 23.57
C GLU A 482 20.18 -16.75 23.00
N ALA A 483 20.36 -16.73 21.68
CA ALA A 483 21.55 -17.28 21.01
C ALA A 483 22.86 -16.57 21.46
N THR A 484 22.81 -15.28 21.76
CA THR A 484 23.96 -14.52 22.31
C THR A 484 24.43 -15.10 23.64
N HIS A 485 23.56 -15.73 24.42
CA HIS A 485 23.96 -16.39 25.66
C HIS A 485 24.57 -17.78 25.46
N ARG A 486 24.26 -18.51 24.37
CA ARG A 486 24.58 -19.94 24.23
C ARG A 486 25.39 -20.36 22.99
N THR A 487 25.21 -19.70 21.84
CA THR A 487 25.61 -20.25 20.51
C THR A 487 26.30 -19.29 19.55
N LEU A 488 26.25 -17.96 19.75
CA LEU A 488 26.99 -17.03 18.89
C LEU A 488 28.53 -17.12 19.09
N PRO A 489 29.33 -16.96 18.01
CA PRO A 489 30.79 -16.87 18.10
C PRO A 489 31.27 -15.77 19.05
N ALA A 490 32.43 -15.96 19.65
CA ALA A 490 32.96 -15.05 20.67
C ALA A 490 33.26 -13.65 20.11
N GLU A 491 33.74 -13.56 18.87
CA GLU A 491 33.99 -12.32 18.13
C GLU A 491 32.70 -11.52 17.92
N VAL A 492 31.61 -12.19 17.54
CA VAL A 492 30.29 -11.57 17.32
C VAL A 492 29.69 -11.12 18.65
N LYS A 493 29.70 -11.99 19.67
CA LYS A 493 29.17 -11.71 21.01
C LYS A 493 29.85 -10.52 21.69
N ASN A 494 31.16 -10.37 21.50
CA ASN A 494 31.95 -9.28 22.07
C ASN A 494 31.94 -8.00 21.22
N ASN A 495 31.17 -7.96 20.12
CA ASN A 495 31.07 -6.82 19.23
C ASN A 495 29.67 -6.17 19.28
N PRO A 496 29.49 -5.06 20.04
CA PRO A 496 28.20 -4.39 20.16
C PRO A 496 27.60 -3.90 18.83
N ALA A 497 28.43 -3.58 17.83
CA ALA A 497 27.96 -3.16 16.51
C ALA A 497 27.39 -4.34 15.72
N ALA A 498 28.00 -5.53 15.82
CA ALA A 498 27.51 -6.77 15.22
C ALA A 498 26.15 -7.17 15.81
N ILE A 499 26.03 -7.17 17.15
CA ILE A 499 24.76 -7.45 17.84
C ILE A 499 23.69 -6.40 17.48
N LYS A 500 24.00 -5.10 17.51
CA LYS A 500 23.06 -4.03 17.10
C LYS A 500 22.60 -4.15 15.64
N ARG A 501 23.44 -4.72 14.76
CA ARG A 501 23.11 -4.97 13.36
C ARG A 501 22.14 -6.15 13.20
N LEU A 502 22.36 -7.25 13.93
CA LEU A 502 21.46 -8.40 13.97
C LEU A 502 20.11 -8.10 14.62
N LEU A 503 20.08 -7.27 15.68
CA LEU A 503 18.86 -6.90 16.42
C LEU A 503 17.90 -6.05 15.56
N LYS A 504 17.20 -6.73 14.66
CA LYS A 504 16.04 -6.26 13.91
C LYS A 504 14.78 -6.93 14.44
N ASP A 505 13.71 -6.19 14.37
CA ASP A 505 12.40 -6.41 14.97
C ASP A 505 11.42 -7.16 14.08
N ASN A 506 11.91 -7.69 12.94
CA ASN A 506 11.17 -8.58 12.06
C ASN A 506 10.62 -9.79 12.83
N VAL A 507 9.50 -10.31 12.35
CA VAL A 507 8.70 -11.34 13.01
C VAL A 507 8.21 -12.37 12.02
N ALA A 508 7.85 -13.54 12.54
CA ALA A 508 7.08 -14.54 11.80
C ALA A 508 5.94 -15.10 12.67
N VAL A 509 4.83 -15.48 12.03
CA VAL A 509 3.72 -16.22 12.63
C VAL A 509 3.76 -17.64 12.09
N VAL A 510 3.70 -18.65 12.97
CA VAL A 510 3.70 -20.07 12.60
C VAL A 510 2.48 -20.74 13.21
N ILE A 511 1.66 -21.44 12.40
CA ILE A 511 0.43 -22.10 12.85
C ILE A 511 0.41 -23.54 12.32
N LEU A 512 0.13 -24.51 13.19
CA LEU A 512 -0.22 -25.88 12.79
C LEU A 512 -1.73 -25.98 12.63
N LEU A 513 -2.18 -26.20 11.40
CA LEU A 513 -3.57 -26.38 11.03
C LEU A 513 -3.87 -27.85 10.71
N GLU A 514 -4.92 -28.39 11.30
CA GLU A 514 -5.48 -29.70 10.92
C GLU A 514 -6.68 -29.50 9.98
N TYR A 515 -6.67 -30.20 8.84
CA TYR A 515 -7.72 -30.16 7.84
C TYR A 515 -8.92 -31.00 8.27
N ARG A 516 -10.11 -30.42 8.16
CA ARG A 516 -11.38 -31.06 8.49
C ARG A 516 -11.80 -31.99 7.36
N GLN A 517 -11.48 -33.28 7.50
CA GLN A 517 -12.09 -34.33 6.69
C GLN A 517 -13.59 -34.38 7.02
N ASN A 518 -14.44 -33.99 6.07
CA ASN A 518 -15.89 -34.12 6.22
C ASN A 518 -16.27 -35.59 5.96
N ASP A 519 -16.68 -36.30 7.00
CA ASP A 519 -17.23 -37.66 6.90
C ASP A 519 -18.56 -37.68 6.13
N THR A 520 -18.49 -37.84 4.81
CA THR A 520 -19.67 -38.03 3.95
C THR A 520 -20.08 -39.51 3.88
N ILE A 521 -20.58 -40.04 4.99
CA ILE A 521 -21.41 -41.26 5.01
C ILE A 521 -22.71 -40.94 5.74
N GLY A 522 -23.75 -40.58 4.99
CA GLY A 522 -25.04 -40.17 5.58
C GLY A 522 -26.09 -39.76 4.55
N SER A 523 -26.69 -40.77 3.89
CA SER A 523 -28.01 -40.80 3.23
C SER A 523 -28.67 -39.50 2.71
N ASP A 524 -29.06 -39.56 1.43
CA ASP A 524 -29.97 -38.64 0.75
C ASP A 524 -31.10 -38.05 1.59
N SER A 525 -31.20 -36.71 1.58
CA SER A 525 -32.48 -36.02 1.65
C SER A 525 -32.50 -34.88 0.64
N ASN A 526 -33.01 -35.19 -0.55
CA ASN A 526 -33.21 -34.21 -1.61
C ASN A 526 -34.15 -33.08 -1.15
N HIS A 527 -33.66 -31.84 -1.15
CA HIS A 527 -34.49 -30.71 -1.54
C HIS A 527 -33.68 -29.69 -2.34
N SER A 528 -33.80 -29.80 -3.67
CA SER A 528 -33.36 -28.78 -4.61
C SER A 528 -34.13 -27.48 -4.40
N ILE A 529 -33.40 -26.37 -4.26
CA ILE A 529 -33.88 -25.05 -4.65
C ILE A 529 -32.75 -24.37 -5.44
N HIS A 530 -32.81 -24.49 -6.75
CA HIS A 530 -32.02 -23.66 -7.68
C HIS A 530 -32.97 -22.66 -8.36
N ASN A 531 -32.47 -21.45 -8.60
CA ASN A 531 -33.07 -20.37 -9.41
C ASN A 531 -34.27 -19.61 -8.82
N GLN A 532 -34.02 -18.35 -8.45
CA GLN A 532 -34.69 -17.20 -9.07
C GLN A 532 -33.88 -15.91 -8.86
N LEU A 533 -33.23 -15.42 -9.92
CA LEU A 533 -32.68 -14.07 -10.03
C LEU A 533 -33.09 -13.45 -11.37
N THR A 534 -34.35 -13.00 -11.46
CA THR A 534 -34.85 -12.17 -12.58
C THR A 534 -36.03 -11.30 -12.13
N GLY A 535 -35.92 -9.98 -12.28
CA GLY A 535 -37.07 -9.13 -12.64
C GLY A 535 -37.82 -8.34 -11.55
N ASN A 536 -37.36 -7.11 -11.32
CA ASN A 536 -38.15 -5.87 -11.16
C ASN A 536 -39.17 -5.61 -10.02
N SER A 537 -38.96 -4.42 -9.43
CA SER A 537 -39.92 -3.36 -9.08
C SER A 537 -40.70 -3.35 -7.75
N SER A 538 -40.49 -2.23 -7.02
CA SER A 538 -41.40 -1.52 -6.10
C SER A 538 -41.93 -2.22 -4.84
N GLY A 539 -41.50 -1.73 -3.66
CA GLY A 539 -42.11 -2.09 -2.36
C GLY A 539 -41.43 -1.42 -1.16
N VAL A 540 -42.03 -0.36 -0.62
CA VAL A 540 -41.55 0.45 0.51
C VAL A 540 -41.50 -0.33 1.85
N ASN A 541 -40.40 -0.18 2.61
CA ASN A 541 -40.33 0.01 4.07
C ASN A 541 -38.84 0.20 4.44
N ARG A 542 -38.32 1.38 4.88
CA ARG A 542 -38.58 2.16 6.11
C ARG A 542 -38.48 1.35 7.43
N GLY A 543 -37.29 1.41 8.06
CA GLY A 543 -37.18 1.98 9.42
C GLY A 543 -36.47 1.18 10.52
N ILE A 544 -35.35 1.75 11.03
CA ILE A 544 -34.89 1.86 12.46
C ILE A 544 -34.66 0.51 13.23
N VAL A 545 -33.72 0.27 14.17
CA VAL A 545 -32.86 1.00 15.12
C VAL A 545 -31.55 0.17 15.30
N GLY A 546 -30.35 0.67 15.65
CA GLY A 546 -29.92 2.05 15.91
C GLY A 546 -29.45 2.36 17.35
N MET A 547 -28.53 1.58 17.98
CA MET A 547 -28.08 1.83 19.36
C MET A 547 -26.55 1.92 19.54
N SER A 548 -26.14 3.05 20.12
CA SER A 548 -24.85 3.25 20.80
C SER A 548 -24.80 2.48 22.13
N GLY A 549 -23.60 2.21 22.63
CA GLY A 549 -23.37 1.35 23.80
C GLY A 549 -23.40 2.07 25.16
N THR A 550 -23.03 1.34 26.21
CA THR A 550 -22.32 1.88 27.38
C THR A 550 -21.79 0.78 28.31
N ASN A 551 -20.54 0.98 28.75
CA ASN A 551 -20.01 0.66 30.09
C ASN A 551 -19.69 -0.78 30.57
N LEU A 552 -18.39 -0.93 30.82
CA LEU A 552 -17.75 -1.43 32.06
C LEU A 552 -17.81 -2.93 32.37
N MET A 553 -16.63 -3.55 32.29
CA MET A 553 -15.83 -3.88 33.49
C MET A 553 -14.35 -4.06 33.11
N LEU A 554 -13.46 -3.25 33.70
CA LEU A 554 -12.01 -3.50 33.65
C LEU A 554 -11.69 -4.76 34.46
N ASN A 555 -10.66 -5.50 34.04
CA ASN A 555 -9.68 -6.00 34.99
C ASN A 555 -8.30 -6.10 34.32
N ASN A 556 -7.33 -5.38 34.91
CA ASN A 556 -5.91 -5.52 34.62
C ASN A 556 -5.41 -6.90 35.07
N ILE A 557 -4.37 -7.41 34.40
CA ILE A 557 -3.22 -8.06 35.05
C ILE A 557 -1.99 -7.90 34.13
N GLN A 558 -0.82 -7.75 34.75
CA GLN A 558 0.41 -7.26 34.11
C GLN A 558 1.31 -8.36 33.55
N ASN A 559 2.28 -7.92 32.73
CA ASN A 559 3.46 -8.66 32.27
C ASN A 559 4.29 -9.36 33.36
N GLN A 560 5.12 -10.31 32.90
CA GLN A 560 6.39 -10.85 33.42
C GLN A 560 6.39 -12.39 33.70
N PRO A 561 7.56 -13.06 33.57
CA PRO A 561 7.63 -14.35 32.88
C PRO A 561 7.85 -15.56 33.80
N GLY A 562 7.55 -16.76 33.27
CA GLY A 562 7.92 -18.01 33.94
C GLY A 562 7.63 -19.26 33.09
N LEU A 563 8.69 -19.95 32.68
CA LEU A 563 8.62 -21.32 32.15
C LEU A 563 8.19 -22.27 33.29
N LEU A 564 7.00 -22.87 33.21
CA LEU A 564 6.63 -23.97 34.11
C LEU A 564 5.60 -24.92 33.48
N ILE A 565 6.00 -26.18 33.36
CA ILE A 565 5.20 -27.30 32.86
C ILE A 565 4.14 -27.65 33.91
N SER A 566 2.87 -27.76 33.52
CA SER A 566 1.85 -28.48 34.29
C SER A 566 1.02 -29.38 33.40
N SER A 567 1.09 -30.69 33.66
CA SER A 567 0.35 -31.73 32.96
C SER A 567 -0.90 -32.12 33.76
N SER A 568 -2.06 -31.69 33.28
CA SER A 568 -3.36 -32.01 33.89
C SER A 568 -3.83 -33.41 33.50
N ASN A 569 -3.39 -34.44 34.24
CA ASN A 569 -3.92 -35.80 34.11
C ASN A 569 -5.37 -35.88 34.61
N ASN A 570 -6.34 -36.02 33.70
CA ASN A 570 -7.65 -36.57 34.02
C ASN A 570 -7.79 -37.96 33.39
N GLN A 571 -7.64 -39.00 34.21
CA GLN A 571 -7.87 -40.39 33.79
C GLN A 571 -9.37 -40.67 33.68
N ILE A 572 -9.85 -40.92 32.46
CA ILE A 572 -11.08 -41.69 32.25
C ILE A 572 -10.66 -43.05 31.69
N GLN A 573 -10.78 -44.10 32.52
CA GLN A 573 -10.53 -45.47 32.08
C GLN A 573 -11.60 -45.88 31.05
N SER A 574 -11.16 -46.38 29.90
CA SER A 574 -12.02 -47.06 28.93
C SER A 574 -11.41 -48.39 28.52
N ASP A 575 -12.29 -49.38 28.34
CA ASP A 575 -12.01 -50.80 28.12
C ASP A 575 -11.12 -51.03 26.87
N PRO A 576 -10.03 -51.79 26.97
CA PRO A 576 -9.09 -51.99 25.85
C PRO A 576 -9.60 -52.93 24.73
N SER A 577 -10.81 -53.50 24.82
CA SER A 577 -11.20 -54.66 23.99
C SER A 577 -11.98 -54.37 22.69
N LYS A 578 -12.27 -53.10 22.33
CA LYS A 578 -12.92 -52.73 21.05
C LYS A 578 -12.42 -51.40 20.43
N LYS A 579 -11.22 -51.38 19.85
CA LYS A 579 -10.85 -50.35 18.86
C LYS A 579 -11.08 -50.87 17.44
N SER A 580 -12.13 -50.35 16.80
CA SER A 580 -12.30 -50.44 15.35
C SER A 580 -11.08 -49.83 14.65
N MET A 581 -10.42 -50.59 13.78
CA MET A 581 -9.38 -50.06 12.91
C MET A 581 -10.03 -49.22 11.80
N ASN A 582 -10.23 -47.94 12.06
CA ASN A 582 -10.44 -46.89 11.06
C ASN A 582 -10.21 -45.53 11.74
N SER A 583 -8.95 -45.09 11.77
CA SER A 583 -8.59 -43.69 12.00
C SER A 583 -7.63 -43.29 10.88
N SER A 584 -8.12 -42.48 9.93
CA SER A 584 -7.26 -41.83 8.95
C SER A 584 -6.18 -41.03 9.67
N THR A 585 -4.97 -40.99 9.10
CA THR A 585 -3.93 -40.10 9.62
C THR A 585 -4.40 -38.65 9.40
N PRO A 586 -4.40 -37.79 10.44
CA PRO A 586 -4.87 -36.42 10.28
C PRO A 586 -4.02 -35.68 9.24
N LEU A 587 -4.69 -34.99 8.33
CA LEU A 587 -4.06 -34.13 7.34
C LEU A 587 -3.73 -32.80 8.02
N GLN A 588 -2.43 -32.53 8.22
CA GLN A 588 -1.94 -31.39 8.96
C GLN A 588 -0.94 -30.60 8.11
N VAL A 589 -0.98 -29.27 8.22
CA VAL A 589 -0.08 -28.34 7.54
C VAL A 589 0.40 -27.27 8.50
N ILE A 590 1.71 -27.01 8.50
CA ILE A 590 2.33 -25.87 9.16
C ILE A 590 2.34 -24.71 8.16
N ILE A 591 1.76 -23.58 8.56
CA ILE A 591 1.80 -22.32 7.82
C ILE A 591 2.74 -21.38 8.56
N ALA A 592 3.83 -20.99 7.91
CA ALA A 592 4.71 -19.92 8.36
C ALA A 592 4.48 -18.67 7.50
N ASN A 593 4.38 -17.51 8.13
CA ASN A 593 4.24 -16.20 7.49
C ASN A 593 5.29 -15.25 8.07
N THR A 594 6.15 -14.65 7.24
CA THR A 594 7.26 -13.78 7.68
C THR A 594 7.37 -12.49 6.87
N HIS A 595 7.99 -11.46 7.45
CA HIS A 595 8.49 -10.28 6.74
C HIS A 595 9.96 -10.07 7.17
N ILE A 596 10.91 -10.41 6.29
CA ILE A 596 12.37 -10.30 6.51
C ILE A 596 12.85 -8.84 6.36
N VAL A 597 13.98 -8.46 6.96
CA VAL A 597 14.47 -7.06 6.94
C VAL A 597 14.65 -6.51 5.52
N ALA A 598 14.09 -5.33 5.24
CA ALA A 598 14.12 -4.73 3.90
C ALA A 598 15.51 -4.23 3.45
N ASN A 599 16.28 -3.64 4.37
CA ASN A 599 17.53 -2.92 4.07
C ASN A 599 18.44 -3.65 3.04
N PRO A 600 18.64 -3.10 1.82
CA PRO A 600 19.46 -3.73 0.77
C PRO A 600 20.92 -3.99 1.17
N GLU A 601 21.49 -3.24 2.11
CA GLU A 601 22.85 -3.48 2.59
C GLU A 601 22.96 -4.53 3.72
N ALA A 602 21.85 -5.18 4.10
CA ALA A 602 21.75 -6.05 5.27
C ALA A 602 21.60 -7.55 4.91
N ASN A 603 22.17 -7.98 3.79
CA ASN A 603 22.08 -9.38 3.32
C ASN A 603 22.53 -10.40 4.38
N ASP A 604 23.55 -10.05 5.17
CA ASP A 604 23.98 -10.82 6.35
C ASP A 604 22.84 -11.01 7.38
N VAL A 605 22.10 -9.95 7.70
CA VAL A 605 20.93 -10.03 8.60
C VAL A 605 19.79 -10.80 7.96
N LYS A 606 19.52 -10.60 6.66
CA LYS A 606 18.47 -11.35 5.91
C LYS A 606 18.75 -12.86 5.97
N ILE A 607 19.97 -13.27 5.66
CA ILE A 607 20.42 -14.67 5.70
C ILE A 607 20.33 -15.23 7.14
N TRP A 608 20.70 -14.46 8.16
CA TRP A 608 20.59 -14.89 9.56
C TRP A 608 19.12 -15.10 9.99
N GLN A 609 18.21 -14.20 9.60
CA GLN A 609 16.77 -14.35 9.85
C GLN A 609 16.19 -15.57 9.12
N ALA A 610 16.56 -15.77 7.84
CA ALA A 610 16.13 -16.92 7.06
C ALA A 610 16.64 -18.26 7.64
N GLN A 611 17.94 -18.34 8.00
CA GLN A 611 18.50 -19.53 8.65
C GLN A 611 17.80 -19.82 9.99
N THR A 612 17.53 -18.79 10.78
CA THR A 612 16.78 -18.94 12.05
C THR A 612 15.37 -19.49 11.80
N LEU A 613 14.66 -18.97 10.79
CA LEU A 613 13.33 -19.43 10.43
C LEU A 613 13.33 -20.91 10.03
N VAL A 614 14.23 -21.33 9.12
CA VAL A 614 14.27 -22.74 8.68
C VAL A 614 14.70 -23.69 9.79
N SER A 615 15.65 -23.31 10.65
CA SER A 615 16.05 -24.16 11.78
C SER A 615 14.92 -24.35 12.80
N VAL A 616 14.15 -23.30 13.10
CA VAL A 616 12.98 -23.42 13.99
C VAL A 616 11.87 -24.28 13.35
N LEU A 617 11.62 -24.13 12.05
CA LEU A 617 10.62 -24.93 11.34
C LEU A 617 11.04 -26.40 11.19
N GLU A 618 12.32 -26.68 11.00
CA GLU A 618 12.87 -28.04 10.93
C GLU A 618 12.83 -28.74 12.29
N GLU A 619 13.21 -28.05 13.39
CA GLU A 619 13.04 -28.57 14.74
C GLU A 619 11.55 -28.84 15.05
N TYR A 620 10.66 -27.92 14.66
CA TYR A 620 9.22 -28.10 14.87
C TYR A 620 8.61 -29.24 14.02
N LEU A 621 9.10 -29.47 12.80
CA LEU A 621 8.76 -30.66 12.00
C LEU A 621 9.23 -31.95 12.67
N HIS A 622 10.44 -31.97 13.21
CA HIS A 622 10.93 -33.11 14.02
C HIS A 622 10.05 -33.34 15.26
N ASP A 623 9.59 -32.28 15.94
CA ASP A 623 8.69 -32.39 17.08
C ASP A 623 7.30 -32.92 16.71
N CYS A 624 6.78 -32.53 15.54
CA CYS A 624 5.57 -33.13 14.99
C CYS A 624 5.80 -34.63 14.71
N TYR A 625 6.90 -34.99 14.04
CA TYR A 625 7.23 -36.38 13.70
C TYR A 625 7.44 -37.28 14.94
N ARG A 626 8.03 -36.73 16.02
CA ARG A 626 8.19 -37.42 17.30
C ARG A 626 6.85 -37.70 18.00
N ARG A 627 5.86 -36.83 17.83
CA ARG A 627 4.50 -36.98 18.39
C ARG A 627 3.64 -37.94 17.56
N GLN A 628 3.76 -37.87 16.23
CA GLN A 628 3.05 -38.71 15.29
C GLN A 628 3.98 -38.98 14.09
N PRO A 629 4.25 -40.24 13.68
CA PRO A 629 5.25 -40.59 12.67
C PRO A 629 4.78 -40.32 11.22
N VAL A 630 4.17 -39.16 11.00
CA VAL A 630 3.66 -38.64 9.74
C VAL A 630 3.95 -37.14 9.75
N LEU A 631 4.81 -36.67 8.86
CA LEU A 631 5.10 -35.23 8.76
C LEU A 631 3.84 -34.47 8.32
N PRO A 632 3.54 -33.31 8.94
CA PRO A 632 2.62 -32.35 8.34
C PRO A 632 3.27 -31.77 7.07
N GLY A 633 2.45 -31.28 6.14
CA GLY A 633 2.98 -30.41 5.09
C GLY A 633 3.54 -29.13 5.70
N LEU A 634 4.50 -28.49 5.06
CA LEU A 634 4.97 -27.15 5.42
C LEU A 634 4.74 -26.20 4.24
N ILE A 635 4.25 -25.00 4.54
CA ILE A 635 4.16 -23.87 3.62
C ILE A 635 4.76 -22.64 4.32
N ILE A 636 5.69 -21.97 3.64
CA ILE A 636 6.33 -20.73 4.10
C ILE A 636 5.97 -19.62 3.12
N CYS A 637 5.15 -18.68 3.58
CA CYS A 637 4.77 -17.46 2.89
C CYS A 637 5.54 -16.27 3.46
N GLY A 638 5.74 -15.23 2.66
CA GLY A 638 6.27 -13.97 3.18
C GLY A 638 6.84 -13.04 2.13
N ASP A 639 7.10 -11.82 2.57
CA ASP A 639 8.04 -10.90 1.94
C ASP A 639 9.43 -11.20 2.51
N PHE A 640 10.32 -11.71 1.66
CA PHE A 640 11.68 -12.05 2.04
C PHE A 640 12.67 -10.92 1.74
N ASN A 641 12.23 -9.84 1.10
CA ASN A 641 13.06 -8.70 0.69
C ASN A 641 14.36 -9.13 -0.04
N SER A 642 14.30 -10.23 -0.78
CA SER A 642 15.44 -10.91 -1.40
C SER A 642 15.06 -11.46 -2.77
N THR A 643 15.86 -11.14 -3.79
CA THR A 643 15.66 -11.61 -5.18
C THR A 643 16.08 -13.08 -5.36
N PRO A 644 15.65 -13.75 -6.46
CA PRO A 644 15.96 -15.15 -6.68
C PRO A 644 17.46 -15.46 -6.78
N ASP A 645 18.28 -14.50 -7.21
CA ASP A 645 19.74 -14.62 -7.31
C ASP A 645 20.48 -14.38 -5.97
N SER A 646 19.76 -14.35 -4.84
CA SER A 646 20.32 -14.11 -3.50
C SER A 646 20.67 -15.39 -2.74
N ALA A 647 21.64 -15.29 -1.82
CA ALA A 647 22.02 -16.39 -0.92
C ALA A 647 20.85 -16.86 -0.04
N LEU A 648 19.96 -15.94 0.36
CA LEU A 648 18.74 -16.27 1.11
C LEU A 648 17.82 -17.16 0.27
N TYR A 649 17.55 -16.77 -0.98
CA TYR A 649 16.69 -17.58 -1.85
C TYR A 649 17.31 -18.96 -2.08
N ARG A 650 18.62 -19.04 -2.36
CA ARG A 650 19.33 -20.32 -2.54
C ARG A 650 19.25 -21.22 -1.31
N LEU A 651 19.42 -20.65 -0.12
CA LEU A 651 19.26 -21.38 1.14
C LEU A 651 17.87 -22.05 1.21
N LEU A 652 16.79 -21.30 0.98
CA LEU A 652 15.42 -21.82 1.04
C LEU A 652 15.09 -22.81 -0.11
N ALA A 653 15.51 -22.51 -1.34
CA ALA A 653 15.14 -23.28 -2.52
C ALA A 653 15.95 -24.57 -2.70
N THR A 654 17.19 -24.61 -2.18
CA THR A 654 18.12 -25.75 -2.38
C THR A 654 18.51 -26.46 -1.08
N GLY A 655 18.18 -25.90 0.09
CA GLY A 655 18.61 -26.40 1.40
C GLY A 655 20.06 -26.11 1.76
N THR A 656 20.81 -25.42 0.88
CA THR A 656 22.24 -25.10 1.10
C THR A 656 22.60 -23.72 0.51
N CYS A 657 23.74 -23.17 0.90
CA CYS A 657 24.32 -22.01 0.21
C CYS A 657 25.85 -22.13 0.17
N GLU A 658 26.45 -21.96 -1.01
CA GLU A 658 27.91 -21.99 -1.17
C GLU A 658 28.57 -20.82 -0.44
N LYS A 659 29.62 -21.07 0.35
CA LYS A 659 30.38 -20.01 1.06
C LYS A 659 31.00 -18.95 0.13
N THR A 660 31.12 -19.25 -1.16
CA THR A 660 31.60 -18.37 -2.24
C THR A 660 30.54 -17.41 -2.78
N HIS A 661 29.30 -17.44 -2.28
CA HIS A 661 28.23 -16.57 -2.78
C HIS A 661 28.52 -15.07 -2.57
N LYS A 662 28.15 -14.24 -3.56
CA LYS A 662 28.37 -12.78 -3.53
C LYS A 662 27.85 -12.09 -2.27
N ASP A 663 26.72 -12.54 -1.75
CA ASP A 663 26.08 -11.95 -0.56
C ASP A 663 26.80 -12.31 0.74
N LEU A 664 27.54 -13.43 0.76
CA LEU A 664 28.36 -13.85 1.89
C LEU A 664 29.72 -13.11 1.90
N ALA A 665 30.19 -12.63 0.75
CA ALA A 665 31.41 -11.84 0.65
C ALA A 665 31.32 -10.47 1.36
N MET A 666 30.10 -9.98 1.66
CA MET A 666 29.85 -8.74 2.39
C MET A 666 29.55 -8.95 3.89
N ASP A 667 30.08 -10.01 4.51
CA ASP A 667 30.00 -10.26 5.94
C ASP A 667 30.88 -9.27 6.75
N ARG A 668 30.37 -8.03 6.93
CA ARG A 668 31.08 -6.92 7.60
C ARG A 668 31.51 -7.20 9.04
N TYR A 669 30.95 -8.21 9.70
CA TYR A 669 31.17 -8.47 11.13
C TYR A 669 31.46 -9.95 11.48
N GLY A 670 31.63 -10.83 10.50
CA GLY A 670 31.86 -12.27 10.73
C GLY A 670 30.60 -13.03 11.17
N LEU A 671 29.41 -12.50 10.90
CA LEU A 671 28.11 -13.05 11.32
C LEU A 671 27.77 -14.39 10.65
N LEU A 672 28.34 -14.66 9.48
CA LEU A 672 28.00 -15.79 8.60
C LEU A 672 29.13 -16.83 8.53
N SER A 673 30.35 -16.44 8.90
CA SER A 673 31.57 -17.28 8.79
C SER A 673 31.42 -18.66 9.44
N ASP A 674 30.91 -18.68 10.68
CA ASP A 674 30.67 -19.90 11.49
C ASP A 674 29.22 -20.40 11.45
N LEU A 675 28.32 -19.67 10.78
CA LEU A 675 26.92 -20.06 10.67
C LEU A 675 26.80 -21.28 9.75
N GLN A 676 26.25 -22.37 10.27
CA GLN A 676 25.96 -23.57 9.48
C GLN A 676 24.73 -23.30 8.61
N LEU A 677 24.96 -22.79 7.40
CA LEU A 677 23.91 -22.49 6.42
C LEU A 677 23.38 -23.78 5.79
N GLY A 678 22.13 -24.12 6.09
CA GLY A 678 21.40 -25.21 5.45
C GLY A 678 20.16 -25.69 6.21
N HIS A 679 19.41 -26.57 5.55
CA HIS A 679 18.32 -27.37 6.10
C HIS A 679 18.11 -28.64 5.25
N SER A 680 17.43 -29.64 5.82
CA SER A 680 17.10 -30.91 5.15
C SER A 680 15.70 -30.92 4.51
N MET A 681 14.85 -29.94 4.85
CA MET A 681 13.48 -29.82 4.31
C MET A 681 13.45 -29.73 2.78
N ARG A 682 12.62 -30.55 2.11
CA ARG A 682 12.47 -30.58 0.65
C ARG A 682 11.55 -29.45 0.15
N LEU A 683 12.01 -28.21 0.30
CA LEU A 683 11.26 -27.03 -0.13
C LEU A 683 11.26 -26.84 -1.66
N ARG A 684 10.17 -26.27 -2.16
CA ARG A 684 9.92 -25.85 -3.55
C ARG A 684 9.23 -24.49 -3.55
N SER A 685 9.65 -23.56 -4.40
CA SER A 685 8.84 -22.37 -4.70
C SER A 685 7.65 -22.76 -5.58
N ALA A 686 6.45 -22.34 -5.19
CA ALA A 686 5.22 -22.61 -5.93
C ALA A 686 5.22 -21.95 -7.33
N TYR A 687 5.75 -20.74 -7.48
CA TYR A 687 5.73 -20.01 -8.75
C TYR A 687 6.81 -20.50 -9.72
N SER A 688 8.03 -20.71 -9.24
CA SER A 688 9.08 -21.42 -10.00
C SER A 688 8.63 -22.80 -10.48
N MET A 689 8.01 -23.60 -9.59
CA MET A 689 7.46 -24.91 -9.93
C MET A 689 6.30 -24.82 -10.93
N ALA A 690 5.43 -23.81 -10.81
CA ALA A 690 4.32 -23.60 -11.73
C ALA A 690 4.81 -23.36 -13.16
N LYS A 691 5.74 -22.41 -13.33
CA LYS A 691 6.35 -22.12 -14.64
C LYS A 691 7.10 -23.33 -15.18
N ALA A 692 7.83 -24.05 -14.31
CA ALA A 692 8.53 -25.28 -14.69
C ALA A 692 7.60 -26.34 -15.29
N LEU A 693 6.46 -26.58 -14.64
CA LEU A 693 5.46 -27.56 -15.07
C LEU A 693 4.75 -27.16 -16.37
N VAL A 694 4.50 -25.86 -16.57
CA VAL A 694 3.90 -25.32 -17.80
C VAL A 694 4.87 -25.38 -18.98
N GLU A 695 6.15 -25.10 -18.76
CA GLU A 695 7.22 -25.20 -19.77
C GLU A 695 7.69 -26.65 -20.04
N GLY A 696 7.24 -27.63 -19.25
CA GLY A 696 7.54 -29.05 -19.43
C GLY A 696 8.89 -29.52 -18.86
N HIS A 697 9.51 -28.74 -17.98
CA HIS A 697 10.75 -29.14 -17.28
C HIS A 697 10.49 -30.27 -16.27
N ASN A 698 11.52 -31.07 -15.97
CA ASN A 698 11.43 -32.14 -14.96
C ASN A 698 11.52 -31.57 -13.53
N PRO A 699 10.46 -31.65 -12.69
CA PRO A 699 10.44 -31.08 -11.34
C PRO A 699 11.57 -31.53 -10.43
N ASN A 700 12.05 -32.78 -10.59
CA ASN A 700 13.11 -33.33 -9.76
C ASN A 700 14.52 -32.85 -10.15
N MET A 701 14.68 -32.18 -11.30
CA MET A 701 15.97 -31.65 -11.78
C MET A 701 16.13 -30.13 -11.63
N LEU A 702 15.11 -29.43 -11.13
CA LEU A 702 15.09 -27.96 -11.06
C LEU A 702 16.09 -27.35 -10.07
N VAL A 703 16.65 -28.14 -9.15
CA VAL A 703 17.38 -27.69 -7.93
C VAL A 703 18.52 -26.70 -8.23
N SER A 704 19.13 -26.74 -9.42
CA SER A 704 20.24 -25.86 -9.80
C SER A 704 19.85 -24.65 -10.67
N SER A 705 18.57 -24.43 -11.00
CA SER A 705 18.17 -23.42 -11.99
C SER A 705 16.75 -22.84 -11.79
N THR A 706 16.20 -22.88 -10.58
CA THR A 706 14.86 -22.32 -10.26
C THR A 706 14.74 -20.81 -10.43
N GLU A 707 15.86 -20.08 -10.38
CA GLU A 707 15.92 -18.62 -10.27
C GLU A 707 15.38 -17.90 -11.50
N SER A 708 15.61 -18.43 -12.71
CA SER A 708 15.06 -17.92 -13.98
C SER A 708 13.59 -18.29 -14.19
N LEU A 709 13.05 -19.16 -13.33
CA LEU A 709 11.66 -19.62 -13.39
C LEU A 709 10.76 -18.85 -12.41
N GLU A 710 11.30 -18.00 -11.54
CA GLU A 710 10.49 -17.11 -10.72
C GLU A 710 9.84 -15.97 -11.54
N PRO A 711 8.83 -15.27 -10.98
CA PRO A 711 8.29 -14.05 -11.55
C PRO A 711 9.39 -12.99 -11.74
N VAL A 712 9.23 -12.11 -12.74
CA VAL A 712 10.13 -10.97 -12.93
C VAL A 712 10.04 -10.01 -11.74
N PHE A 713 8.83 -9.80 -11.23
CA PHE A 713 8.58 -8.98 -10.07
C PHE A 713 7.38 -9.44 -9.24
N THR A 714 7.41 -9.06 -7.97
CA THR A 714 6.25 -9.06 -7.07
C THR A 714 6.09 -7.68 -6.43
N ASN A 715 7.19 -6.95 -6.16
CA ASN A 715 7.21 -5.52 -5.88
C ASN A 715 7.53 -4.71 -7.16
N TYR A 716 6.78 -3.63 -7.43
CA TYR A 716 7.04 -2.73 -8.56
C TYR A 716 6.81 -1.27 -8.16
N THR A 717 7.87 -0.47 -8.07
CA THR A 717 7.86 0.98 -7.83
C THR A 717 8.66 1.71 -8.91
N PRO A 718 8.54 3.04 -9.07
CA PRO A 718 9.28 3.79 -10.10
C PRO A 718 10.81 3.70 -10.00
N ASN A 719 11.34 3.29 -8.84
CA ASN A 719 12.78 3.20 -8.56
C ASN A 719 13.30 1.77 -8.35
N TYR A 720 12.40 0.78 -8.22
CA TYR A 720 12.76 -0.60 -7.92
C TYR A 720 11.71 -1.59 -8.44
N LEU A 721 12.18 -2.65 -9.09
CA LEU A 721 11.36 -3.82 -9.47
C LEU A 721 12.12 -5.09 -9.04
N GLY A 722 11.39 -6.06 -8.48
CA GLY A 722 11.98 -7.35 -8.10
C GLY A 722 10.96 -8.33 -7.54
N CYS A 723 11.27 -9.62 -7.67
CA CYS A 723 10.56 -10.69 -6.97
C CYS A 723 11.12 -10.78 -5.54
N LEU A 724 10.29 -10.44 -4.56
CA LEU A 724 10.61 -10.39 -3.13
C LEU A 724 9.71 -11.33 -2.30
N ASP A 725 8.52 -11.60 -2.80
CA ASP A 725 7.49 -12.40 -2.15
C ASP A 725 7.52 -13.83 -2.68
N TYR A 726 7.38 -14.81 -1.79
CA TYR A 726 7.42 -16.23 -2.17
C TYR A 726 6.41 -17.06 -1.39
N VAL A 727 6.00 -18.18 -2.00
CA VAL A 727 5.28 -19.29 -1.35
C VAL A 727 6.12 -20.55 -1.54
N PHE A 728 6.92 -20.89 -0.53
CA PHE A 728 7.65 -22.16 -0.49
C PHE A 728 6.79 -23.25 0.14
N TYR A 729 6.91 -24.49 -0.31
CA TYR A 729 6.21 -25.64 0.27
C TYR A 729 7.01 -26.94 0.17
N THR A 730 6.69 -27.92 1.03
CA THR A 730 7.20 -29.30 0.93
C THR A 730 6.35 -30.14 -0.02
N ASP A 731 6.95 -30.69 -1.07
CA ASP A 731 6.26 -31.47 -2.12
C ASP A 731 5.95 -32.95 -1.75
N GLU A 732 6.19 -33.33 -0.49
CA GLU A 732 5.97 -34.70 0.03
C GLU A 732 4.49 -34.97 0.31
N ARG A 733 3.82 -34.03 1.00
CA ARG A 733 2.41 -34.14 1.46
C ARG A 733 1.46 -33.22 0.70
N LEU A 734 2.00 -32.32 -0.11
CA LEU A 734 1.25 -31.29 -0.83
C LEU A 734 1.67 -31.29 -2.30
N ARG A 735 0.69 -31.35 -3.20
CA ARG A 735 0.87 -31.19 -4.63
C ARG A 735 0.37 -29.82 -5.06
N LEU A 736 1.12 -29.15 -5.94
CA LEU A 736 0.72 -27.89 -6.55
C LEU A 736 -0.45 -28.13 -7.52
N GLY A 737 -1.61 -27.55 -7.22
CA GLY A 737 -2.82 -27.60 -8.05
C GLY A 737 -2.93 -26.42 -9.03
N GLY A 738 -2.46 -25.24 -8.63
CA GLY A 738 -2.43 -24.04 -9.47
C GLY A 738 -1.82 -22.82 -8.77
N VAL A 739 -1.53 -21.77 -9.52
CA VAL A 739 -1.09 -20.47 -9.00
C VAL A 739 -1.90 -19.33 -9.61
N LEU A 740 -2.04 -18.23 -8.89
CA LEU A 740 -2.69 -17.03 -9.41
C LEU A 740 -1.78 -16.33 -10.41
N GLU A 741 -2.30 -16.05 -11.60
CA GLU A 741 -1.66 -15.25 -12.64
C GLU A 741 -1.11 -13.93 -12.07
N LEU A 742 0.16 -13.65 -12.34
CA LEU A 742 0.78 -12.37 -12.01
C LEU A 742 0.76 -11.45 -13.22
N LEU A 743 0.61 -10.15 -12.96
CA LEU A 743 0.65 -9.12 -14.00
C LEU A 743 2.08 -8.95 -14.47
N ASP A 744 2.27 -8.88 -15.78
CA ASP A 744 3.50 -8.39 -16.38
C ASP A 744 3.48 -6.85 -16.51
N GLU A 745 4.63 -6.29 -16.85
CA GLU A 745 4.78 -4.84 -17.04
C GLU A 745 3.86 -4.33 -18.17
N GLU A 746 3.62 -5.12 -19.22
CA GLU A 746 2.69 -4.74 -20.28
C GLU A 746 1.24 -4.65 -19.79
N ALA A 747 0.81 -5.54 -18.89
CA ALA A 747 -0.52 -5.50 -18.29
C ALA A 747 -0.69 -4.26 -17.43
N LEU A 748 0.32 -3.90 -16.62
CA LEU A 748 0.32 -2.65 -15.86
C LEU A 748 0.29 -1.42 -16.78
N ILE A 749 1.07 -1.41 -17.87
CA ILE A 749 1.02 -0.35 -18.89
C ILE A 749 -0.38 -0.26 -19.53
N ARG A 750 -1.04 -1.39 -19.81
CA ARG A 750 -2.41 -1.43 -20.35
C ARG A 750 -3.44 -0.91 -19.34
N GLU A 751 -3.36 -1.30 -18.06
CA GLU A 751 -4.23 -0.79 -16.97
C GLU A 751 -4.04 0.72 -16.79
N ALA A 752 -2.79 1.18 -16.69
CA ALA A 752 -2.46 2.60 -16.55
C ALA A 752 -2.89 3.44 -17.76
N ALA A 753 -2.74 2.93 -18.99
CA ALA A 753 -3.19 3.62 -20.20
C ALA A 753 -4.73 3.72 -20.28
N ALA A 754 -5.46 2.69 -19.83
CA ALA A 754 -6.92 2.72 -19.75
C ALA A 754 -7.43 3.73 -18.72
N LEU A 755 -6.70 3.88 -17.60
CA LEU A 755 -6.98 4.84 -16.53
C LEU A 755 -6.34 6.23 -16.72
N GLN A 756 -5.54 6.42 -17.78
CA GLN A 756 -4.73 7.62 -18.04
C GLN A 756 -3.82 8.05 -16.89
N LEU A 757 -3.25 7.09 -16.18
CA LEU A 757 -2.25 7.37 -15.16
C LEU A 757 -0.95 7.88 -15.82
N PRO A 758 -0.21 8.81 -15.17
CA PRO A 758 1.07 9.28 -15.69
C PRO A 758 2.19 8.24 -15.55
N ASP A 759 1.97 7.21 -14.75
CA ASP A 759 2.90 6.15 -14.36
C ASP A 759 2.10 4.84 -14.20
N TRP A 760 2.72 3.68 -14.45
CA TRP A 760 2.10 2.35 -14.31
C TRP A 760 2.61 1.56 -13.09
N SER A 761 3.51 2.15 -12.32
CA SER A 761 4.04 1.57 -11.08
C SER A 761 2.97 1.38 -10.02
N LEU A 762 3.32 0.61 -8.98
CA LEU A 762 2.47 0.36 -7.83
C LEU A 762 2.89 1.28 -6.64
N PRO A 763 1.99 1.54 -5.67
CA PRO A 763 0.55 1.30 -5.75
C PRO A 763 -0.09 2.20 -6.83
N ASN A 764 -1.34 1.91 -7.18
CA ASN A 764 -2.14 2.72 -8.11
C ASN A 764 -3.65 2.58 -7.76
N PRO A 765 -4.57 3.30 -8.42
CA PRO A 765 -6.01 3.26 -8.09
C PRO A 765 -6.68 1.87 -8.14
N GLN A 766 -6.17 0.93 -8.93
CA GLN A 766 -6.65 -0.46 -8.96
C GLN A 766 -5.87 -1.40 -8.05
N ARG A 767 -4.62 -1.06 -7.70
CA ARG A 767 -3.65 -1.92 -7.01
C ARG A 767 -3.17 -1.24 -5.70
N PRO A 768 -3.75 -1.61 -4.53
CA PRO A 768 -3.63 -0.83 -3.28
C PRO A 768 -2.37 -1.12 -2.44
N SER A 769 -1.37 -1.78 -3.01
CA SER A 769 -0.07 -2.08 -2.43
C SER A 769 0.98 -1.95 -3.55
N ASP A 770 2.24 -1.66 -3.19
CA ASP A 770 3.37 -1.75 -4.10
C ASP A 770 3.79 -3.19 -4.43
N HIS A 771 3.23 -4.17 -3.70
CA HIS A 771 3.35 -5.61 -3.96
C HIS A 771 2.10 -6.19 -4.66
N LEU A 772 2.31 -7.19 -5.52
CA LEU A 772 1.26 -8.03 -6.10
C LEU A 772 0.93 -9.22 -5.19
N PRO A 773 -0.36 -9.54 -4.97
CA PRO A 773 -0.73 -10.72 -4.19
C PRO A 773 -0.42 -12.03 -4.92
N LEU A 774 0.23 -12.94 -4.22
CA LEU A 774 0.42 -14.33 -4.59
C LEU A 774 -0.77 -15.17 -4.11
N LEU A 775 -1.18 -16.17 -4.89
CA LEU A 775 -2.05 -17.23 -4.40
C LEU A 775 -1.68 -18.57 -5.03
N THR A 776 -1.81 -19.63 -4.23
CA THR A 776 -1.47 -20.99 -4.61
C THR A 776 -2.59 -21.92 -4.17
N GLU A 777 -3.05 -22.78 -5.08
CA GLU A 777 -3.93 -23.91 -4.78
C GLU A 777 -3.08 -25.16 -4.56
N PHE A 778 -3.28 -25.83 -3.42
CA PHE A 778 -2.65 -27.09 -3.06
C PHE A 778 -3.68 -28.22 -3.00
N GLU A 779 -3.24 -29.43 -3.34
CA GLU A 779 -3.98 -30.68 -3.17
C GLU A 779 -3.20 -31.60 -2.23
N TRP A 780 -3.88 -32.25 -1.28
CA TRP A 780 -3.24 -33.23 -0.39
C TRP A 780 -2.73 -34.44 -1.18
N ASN A 781 -1.46 -34.77 -0.99
CA ASN A 781 -0.84 -36.00 -1.48
C ASN A 781 -1.00 -37.07 -0.37
N ILE A 782 -2.05 -37.89 -0.49
CA ILE A 782 -2.53 -38.83 0.55
C ILE A 782 -1.94 -40.23 0.36
#